data_AF-A0A378JN89-F1
#
_entry.id   AF-A0A378JN89-F1
#
_cell.length_a   1.000
_cell.length_b   1.000
_cell.length_c   1.000
_cell.angle_alpha   90.00
_cell.angle_beta   90.00
_cell.angle_gamma   90.00
#
_symmetry.space_group_name_H-M   'P 1'
#
loop_
_entity.id
_entity.type
_entity.pdbx_description
1 polymer ?
#
loop_
_entity_poly.entity_id
_entity_poly.type
_entity_poly.pdbx_seq_one_letter_code
_entity_poly.pdbx_strand_id
1 'polypeptide(L)'
;MNLLDNLVTSYAGMPGKFDNNDDNNQAIELYYLLIKINKMLTLQVDTIAYDDEQIEKFDTFLSSYLKILNEIAQRPIKGPRTHFLLSKSLPALDEALKDLKKALEDKKVDLEKENDNEKLEKLKEQECYVTNFEENLLIFKQNLMKAIDGSSKSLQVESNQNVDFSFGNRTDVIGRDPYNLRAFLEQNEEPRIELLNHLAPQLNTEPNYIPHIFHTIWLGSEWPALGVREMTFANNTKGAYTIDYLEENVASIKETNPNAAHLFWTDRDIIPDSMQRWCDDRGIKIVKIQTIFPLKGDPLEKELYTLYLNEKARQSYAAAADILRLMILRVTPGIYLDIDIKVERKLEEIAAKYGIRLNLGGVKYSNSFSPTREGLCNNDIIMANKHGKETLDEFCYEVIKKYHKTYAEIFINDVPVDSHVIRYQKQFKDIPYYYLYKTTPMLTTGPQIIGEYYENNSLNRNFSDHNVSDAPFFMENVQTWIRKEGDGYSNKTLAFTFENRELAIKHIVTYILYDLKREPRVLRLDNYKAPLEQYNIGDIVIQILFTHAGDELSEIESIVGFKEFCKDSNTAEAVFNAVKKGQAPKLNLEPLLFNLDNRQVAIHRVVTDLLQDLTNDPGVLHLDKYQELLKKYNIGDEVVQILFTHANDKLKEVKSIVGLDKFCTEPSTANILTNAMREGQLPALNPQSLNDFFRALDINNLKTLKDKTEISKIYINNLNQILNLIDSHTYELDGRGEKIGEKNYSIGAFRIRNIITMALAHANAGNIISHNQYSSIVKEVEFDLLKKREVDAGFFGQGKIHKSTVNLYQEIIQSLYPMVKSEKSANLVNEANESYIFSKGLGPQI
;
A
#
# COMPACT_ATOMS: atom_id res chain seq x y z
N MET A 1 -11.84 29.19 20.43
CA MET A 1 -12.42 28.42 19.30
C MET A 1 -11.34 27.76 18.44
N ASN A 2 -10.32 28.50 18.00
CA ASN A 2 -9.19 27.96 17.21
C ASN A 2 -8.52 26.70 17.79
N LEU A 3 -8.45 26.56 19.12
CA LEU A 3 -7.88 25.39 19.78
C LEU A 3 -8.75 24.13 19.69
N LEU A 4 -10.08 24.27 19.67
CA LEU A 4 -11.01 23.16 19.47
C LEU A 4 -11.01 22.73 17.98
N ASP A 5 -11.00 23.69 17.05
CA ASP A 5 -10.81 23.45 15.62
C ASP A 5 -9.48 22.74 15.33
N ASN A 6 -8.37 23.22 15.91
CA ASN A 6 -7.06 22.60 15.76
C ASN A 6 -7.02 21.20 16.36
N LEU A 7 -7.71 20.95 17.47
CA LEU A 7 -7.80 19.62 18.07
C LEU A 7 -8.59 18.65 17.20
N VAL A 8 -9.76 19.07 16.71
CA VAL A 8 -10.60 18.29 15.79
C VAL A 8 -9.84 17.98 14.50
N THR A 9 -9.14 18.98 13.95
CA THR A 9 -8.30 18.82 12.76
C THR A 9 -7.10 17.89 13.03
N SER A 10 -6.45 18.05 14.18
CA SER A 10 -5.29 17.23 14.56
C SER A 10 -5.69 15.77 14.80
N TYR A 11 -6.84 15.51 15.44
CA TYR A 11 -7.35 14.16 15.66
C TYR A 11 -7.76 13.48 14.36
N ALA A 12 -8.45 14.21 13.47
CA ALA A 12 -8.77 13.71 12.12
C ALA A 12 -7.50 13.36 11.30
N GLY A 13 -6.36 13.97 11.63
CA GLY A 13 -5.06 13.70 11.02
C GLY A 13 -4.19 12.65 11.72
N MET A 14 -4.62 12.04 12.83
CA MET A 14 -3.81 11.06 13.57
C MET A 14 -3.81 9.68 12.88
N PRO A 15 -2.65 9.16 12.40
CA PRO A 15 -2.57 7.82 11.82
C PRO A 15 -2.73 6.71 12.88
N GLY A 16 -3.26 5.56 12.48
CA GLY A 16 -3.22 4.31 13.24
C GLY A 16 -4.19 3.24 12.72
N LYS A 17 -3.89 1.96 13.02
CA LYS A 17 -4.84 0.85 13.08
C LYS A 17 -4.75 0.30 14.52
N PHE A 18 -5.87 -0.09 15.08
CA PHE A 18 -6.16 0.10 16.50
C PHE A 18 -6.22 -1.21 17.27
N ASP A 19 -5.38 -1.33 18.30
CA ASP A 19 -5.22 -2.56 19.07
C ASP A 19 -6.47 -2.95 19.89
N ASN A 20 -7.50 -2.09 19.95
CA ASN A 20 -8.85 -2.48 20.34
C ASN A 20 -9.93 -1.63 19.63
N ASN A 21 -11.05 -2.25 19.25
CA ASN A 21 -12.20 -1.54 18.63
C ASN A 21 -12.89 -0.58 19.61
N ASP A 22 -12.72 -0.81 20.91
CA ASP A 22 -13.51 -0.22 21.97
C ASP A 22 -13.07 1.19 22.39
N ASP A 23 -11.77 1.42 22.56
CA ASP A 23 -11.12 2.73 22.71
C ASP A 23 -11.43 3.59 21.49
N ASN A 24 -11.41 2.99 20.31
CA ASN A 24 -11.69 3.68 19.08
C ASN A 24 -13.15 4.14 18.99
N ASN A 25 -14.10 3.26 19.28
CA ASN A 25 -15.52 3.62 19.31
C ASN A 25 -15.78 4.74 20.34
N GLN A 26 -15.20 4.64 21.54
CA GLN A 26 -15.35 5.65 22.58
C GLN A 26 -14.69 6.99 22.21
N ALA A 27 -13.51 6.96 21.57
CA ALA A 27 -12.82 8.14 21.07
C ALA A 27 -13.59 8.82 19.92
N ILE A 28 -14.18 8.03 19.01
CA ILE A 28 -14.98 8.55 17.91
C ILE A 28 -16.28 9.19 18.42
N GLU A 29 -16.98 8.55 19.38
CA GLU A 29 -18.15 9.14 20.04
C GLU A 29 -17.80 10.51 20.62
N LEU A 30 -16.67 10.61 21.32
CA LEU A 30 -16.17 11.87 21.89
C LEU A 30 -15.83 12.90 20.80
N TYR A 31 -15.17 12.48 19.73
CA TYR A 31 -14.83 13.38 18.63
C TYR A 31 -16.07 13.99 17.96
N TYR A 32 -17.08 13.17 17.64
CA TYR A 32 -18.33 13.65 17.04
C TYR A 32 -19.02 14.64 17.96
N LEU A 33 -19.02 14.31 19.24
CA LEU A 33 -19.57 15.17 20.25
C LEU A 33 -18.84 16.52 20.30
N LEU A 34 -17.51 16.53 20.20
CA LEU A 34 -16.70 17.75 20.10
C LEU A 34 -16.96 18.57 18.85
N ILE A 35 -17.17 17.93 17.68
CA ILE A 35 -17.58 18.62 16.45
C ILE A 35 -18.90 19.35 16.66
N LYS A 36 -19.90 18.68 17.25
CA LYS A 36 -21.22 19.28 17.49
C LYS A 36 -21.14 20.50 18.38
N ILE A 37 -20.37 20.43 19.46
CA ILE A 37 -20.13 21.60 20.31
C ILE A 37 -19.44 22.69 19.52
N ASN A 38 -18.40 22.36 18.76
CA ASN A 38 -17.64 23.35 18.04
C ASN A 38 -18.55 24.11 17.06
N LYS A 39 -19.32 23.37 16.24
CA LYS A 39 -20.32 23.95 15.33
C LYS A 39 -21.33 24.82 16.07
N MET A 40 -21.82 24.37 17.23
CA MET A 40 -22.74 25.14 18.08
C MET A 40 -22.10 26.43 18.60
N LEU A 41 -20.90 26.38 19.18
CA LEU A 41 -20.18 27.53 19.69
C LEU A 41 -19.81 28.54 18.58
N THR A 42 -19.44 28.05 17.40
CA THR A 42 -19.20 28.90 16.22
C THR A 42 -20.48 29.59 15.77
N LEU A 43 -21.58 28.85 15.63
CA LEU A 43 -22.89 29.43 15.31
C LEU A 43 -23.28 30.49 16.35
N GLN A 44 -22.98 30.26 17.63
CA GLN A 44 -23.26 31.21 18.71
C GLN A 44 -22.53 32.53 18.59
N VAL A 45 -21.23 32.51 18.32
CA VAL A 45 -20.46 33.76 18.16
C VAL A 45 -20.99 34.60 17.00
N ASP A 46 -21.49 33.96 15.95
CA ASP A 46 -22.00 34.63 14.75
C ASP A 46 -23.46 35.12 14.88
N THR A 47 -24.21 34.69 15.91
CA THR A 47 -25.68 34.88 15.99
C THR A 47 -26.19 35.47 17.31
N ILE A 48 -25.35 36.14 18.10
CA ILE A 48 -25.77 36.70 19.40
C ILE A 48 -26.85 37.80 19.24
N ALA A 49 -28.10 37.35 19.26
CA ALA A 49 -29.38 37.99 19.56
C ALA A 49 -30.50 37.02 19.10
N TYR A 50 -30.59 35.85 19.74
CA TYR A 50 -31.50 34.76 19.37
C TYR A 50 -33.00 35.12 19.50
N ASP A 51 -33.82 34.47 18.68
CA ASP A 51 -35.23 34.27 18.99
C ASP A 51 -35.44 33.04 19.91
N ASP A 52 -36.66 32.88 20.42
CA ASP A 52 -36.98 31.87 21.44
C ASP A 52 -36.78 30.44 20.90
N GLU A 53 -36.98 30.23 19.60
CA GLU A 53 -36.80 28.94 18.93
C GLU A 53 -35.31 28.53 18.87
N GLN A 54 -34.42 29.49 18.65
CA GLN A 54 -32.98 29.24 18.61
C GLN A 54 -32.42 28.94 20.00
N ILE A 55 -32.97 29.56 21.05
CA ILE A 55 -32.63 29.25 22.46
C ILE A 55 -33.06 27.83 22.82
N GLU A 56 -34.29 27.43 22.48
CA GLU A 56 -34.81 26.09 22.76
C GLU A 56 -34.01 24.99 22.04
N LYS A 57 -33.60 25.24 20.79
CA LYS A 57 -32.70 24.33 20.04
C LYS A 57 -31.36 24.19 20.74
N PHE A 58 -30.77 25.31 21.17
CA PHE A 58 -29.51 25.29 21.92
C PHE A 58 -29.62 24.44 23.19
N ASP A 59 -30.67 24.63 23.99
CA ASP A 59 -30.88 23.90 25.24
C ASP A 59 -31.07 22.39 25.01
N THR A 60 -31.80 22.03 23.97
CA THR A 60 -32.02 20.63 23.59
C THR A 60 -30.71 19.96 23.18
N PHE A 61 -29.89 20.63 22.37
CA PHE A 61 -28.57 20.13 21.97
C PHE A 61 -27.62 20.03 23.17
N LEU A 62 -27.59 21.05 24.01
CA LEU A 62 -26.71 21.13 25.18
C LEU A 62 -27.06 20.06 26.23
N SER A 63 -28.34 19.86 26.50
CA SER A 63 -28.81 18.82 27.44
C SER A 63 -28.50 17.43 26.94
N SER A 64 -28.70 17.18 25.64
CA SER A 64 -28.34 15.92 24.98
C SER A 64 -26.83 15.67 25.05
N TYR A 65 -26.03 16.73 24.85
CA TYR A 65 -24.58 16.68 24.96
C TYR A 65 -24.09 16.31 26.36
N LEU A 66 -24.58 17.02 27.38
CA LEU A 66 -24.19 16.78 28.78
C LEU A 66 -24.57 15.38 29.24
N LYS A 67 -25.73 14.87 28.80
CA LYS A 67 -26.16 13.49 29.05
C LYS A 67 -25.18 12.49 28.46
N ILE A 68 -24.83 12.62 27.17
CA ILE A 68 -23.89 11.71 26.48
C ILE A 68 -22.51 11.77 27.13
N LEU A 69 -22.01 12.97 27.45
CA LEU A 69 -20.74 13.12 28.16
C LEU A 69 -20.75 12.39 29.50
N ASN A 70 -21.79 12.58 30.31
CA ASN A 70 -21.90 11.95 31.61
C ASN A 70 -21.96 10.41 31.48
N GLU A 71 -22.68 9.90 30.47
CA GLU A 71 -22.69 8.48 30.14
C GLU A 71 -21.31 7.96 29.72
N ILE A 72 -20.54 8.72 28.93
CA ILE A 72 -19.18 8.33 28.53
C ILE A 72 -18.21 8.36 29.72
N ALA A 73 -18.28 9.38 30.59
CA ALA A 73 -17.41 9.49 31.77
C ALA A 73 -17.67 8.43 32.84
N GLN A 74 -18.87 7.86 32.87
CA GLN A 74 -19.18 6.73 33.75
C GLN A 74 -18.64 5.39 33.21
N ARG A 75 -18.21 5.34 31.95
CA ARG A 75 -17.59 4.14 31.36
C ARG A 75 -16.09 4.13 31.66
N PRO A 76 -15.47 2.95 31.86
CA PRO A 76 -14.02 2.85 31.94
C PRO A 76 -13.39 3.44 30.68
N ILE A 77 -12.30 4.20 30.83
CA ILE A 77 -11.53 4.71 29.69
C ILE A 77 -10.81 3.51 29.05
N LYS A 78 -11.21 3.15 27.83
CA LYS A 78 -10.83 1.87 27.22
C LYS A 78 -9.48 1.89 26.48
N GLY A 79 -8.77 3.02 26.48
CA GLY A 79 -7.42 3.09 25.92
C GLY A 79 -6.83 4.49 25.78
N PRO A 80 -5.63 4.59 25.19
CA PRO A 80 -4.84 5.82 25.12
C PRO A 80 -5.44 6.91 24.24
N ARG A 81 -6.31 6.60 23.25
CA ARG A 81 -6.90 7.61 22.37
C ARG A 81 -8.07 8.33 23.01
N THR A 82 -8.97 7.58 23.63
CA THR A 82 -10.03 8.14 24.48
C THR A 82 -9.39 9.01 25.55
N HIS A 83 -8.33 8.53 26.20
CA HIS A 83 -7.58 9.33 27.17
C HIS A 83 -7.00 10.61 26.54
N PHE A 84 -6.35 10.51 25.37
CA PHE A 84 -5.81 11.68 24.66
C PHE A 84 -6.90 12.71 24.33
N LEU A 85 -8.00 12.29 23.69
CA LEU A 85 -9.12 13.17 23.37
C LEU A 85 -9.70 13.83 24.61
N LEU A 86 -9.94 13.07 25.67
CA LEU A 86 -10.46 13.60 26.94
C LEU A 86 -9.47 14.61 27.55
N SER A 87 -8.17 14.32 27.53
CA SER A 87 -7.14 15.21 28.08
C SER A 87 -6.97 16.52 27.30
N LYS A 88 -7.23 16.50 26.00
CA LYS A 88 -7.07 17.67 25.11
C LYS A 88 -8.36 18.46 24.91
N SER A 89 -9.50 17.80 24.95
CA SER A 89 -10.80 18.45 24.79
C SER A 89 -11.17 19.33 25.96
N LEU A 90 -10.85 18.92 27.19
CA LEU A 90 -11.18 19.71 28.38
C LEU A 90 -10.56 21.12 28.36
N PRO A 91 -9.25 21.32 28.10
CA PRO A 91 -8.69 22.66 27.93
C PRO A 91 -9.27 23.43 26.74
N ALA A 92 -9.53 22.75 25.62
CA ALA A 92 -10.10 23.40 24.43
C ALA A 92 -11.53 23.91 24.68
N LEU A 93 -12.33 23.17 25.46
CA LEU A 93 -13.67 23.57 25.89
C LEU A 93 -13.63 24.76 26.87
N ASP A 94 -12.67 24.79 27.79
CA ASP A 94 -12.47 25.94 28.67
C ASP A 94 -12.21 27.23 27.92
N GLU A 95 -11.37 27.15 26.89
CA GLU A 95 -11.04 28.30 26.09
C GLU A 95 -12.23 28.74 25.23
N ALA A 96 -12.94 27.80 24.61
CA ALA A 96 -14.11 28.12 23.82
C ALA A 96 -15.24 28.73 24.68
N LEU A 97 -15.38 28.28 25.93
CA LEU A 97 -16.31 28.87 26.91
C LEU A 97 -15.92 30.30 27.31
N LYS A 98 -14.62 30.56 27.48
CA LYS A 98 -14.11 31.92 27.73
C LYS A 98 -14.39 32.85 26.56
N ASP A 99 -14.18 32.37 25.33
CA ASP A 99 -14.46 33.14 24.12
C ASP A 99 -15.95 33.47 24.01
N LEU A 100 -16.84 32.50 24.28
CA LEU A 100 -18.28 32.72 24.27
C LEU A 100 -18.72 33.75 25.32
N LYS A 101 -18.23 33.63 26.56
CA LYS A 101 -18.52 34.61 27.63
C LYS A 101 -18.06 36.01 27.26
N LYS A 102 -16.89 36.13 26.63
CA LYS A 102 -16.39 37.42 26.15
C LYS A 102 -17.31 37.98 25.05
N ALA A 103 -17.74 37.15 24.10
CA ALA A 103 -18.64 37.58 23.04
C ALA A 103 -20.01 38.04 23.58
N LEU A 104 -20.55 37.36 24.61
CA LEU A 104 -21.76 37.80 25.31
C LEU A 104 -21.57 39.16 25.99
N GLU A 105 -20.46 39.36 26.70
CA GLU A 105 -20.16 40.64 27.35
C GLU A 105 -19.98 41.79 26.34
N ASP A 106 -19.24 41.55 25.25
CA ASP A 106 -19.05 42.52 24.18
C ASP A 106 -20.42 42.90 23.57
N LYS A 107 -21.30 41.92 23.34
CA LYS A 107 -22.66 42.16 22.82
C LYS A 107 -23.54 42.91 23.81
N LYS A 108 -23.45 42.63 25.10
CA LYS A 108 -24.16 43.33 26.17
C LYS A 108 -23.85 44.82 26.13
N VAL A 109 -22.56 45.15 26.06
CA VAL A 109 -22.07 46.53 25.95
C VAL A 109 -22.64 47.22 24.71
N ASP A 110 -22.80 46.52 23.60
CA ASP A 110 -23.39 47.08 22.38
C ASP A 110 -24.92 47.26 22.50
N LEU A 111 -25.65 46.29 23.03
CA LEU A 111 -27.10 46.39 23.24
C LEU A 111 -27.47 47.46 24.28
N GLU A 112 -26.63 47.66 25.31
CA GLU A 112 -26.77 48.74 26.29
C GLU A 112 -26.61 50.11 25.64
N LYS A 113 -25.71 50.27 24.66
CA LYS A 113 -25.61 51.51 23.86
C LYS A 113 -26.83 51.74 22.98
N GLU A 114 -27.44 50.66 22.48
CA GLU A 114 -28.62 50.68 21.62
C GLU A 114 -29.95 50.87 22.39
N ASN A 115 -29.94 50.74 23.72
CA ASN A 115 -31.13 50.75 24.59
C ASN A 115 -32.18 49.67 24.21
N ASP A 116 -31.76 48.51 23.71
CA ASP A 116 -32.65 47.42 23.30
C ASP A 116 -32.93 46.48 24.49
N ASN A 117 -33.86 46.89 25.37
CA ASN A 117 -34.18 46.18 26.61
C ASN A 117 -34.70 44.75 26.39
N GLU A 118 -35.38 44.48 25.27
CA GLU A 118 -35.91 43.15 24.98
C GLU A 118 -34.77 42.16 24.67
N LYS A 119 -33.81 42.58 23.84
CA LYS A 119 -32.62 41.76 23.57
C LYS A 119 -31.70 41.65 24.77
N LEU A 120 -31.65 42.66 25.64
CA LEU A 120 -30.88 42.59 26.88
C LEU A 120 -31.42 41.53 27.85
N GLU A 121 -32.74 41.37 27.97
CA GLU A 121 -33.31 40.28 28.78
C GLU A 121 -33.01 38.90 28.19
N LYS A 122 -33.13 38.73 26.86
CA LYS A 122 -32.74 37.48 26.18
C LYS A 122 -31.24 37.17 26.32
N LEU A 123 -30.39 38.18 26.32
CA LEU A 123 -28.96 38.02 26.56
C LEU A 123 -28.66 37.57 28.00
N LYS A 124 -29.41 38.07 29.00
CA LYS A 124 -29.27 37.61 30.40
C LYS A 124 -29.67 36.13 30.56
N GLU A 125 -30.70 35.68 29.87
CA GLU A 125 -31.06 34.26 29.84
C GLU A 125 -29.90 33.42 29.28
N GLN A 126 -29.29 33.87 28.17
CA GLN A 126 -28.10 33.22 27.60
C GLN A 126 -26.90 33.20 28.56
N GLU A 127 -26.63 34.30 29.28
CA GLU A 127 -25.60 34.34 30.33
C GLU A 127 -25.86 33.28 31.42
N CYS A 128 -27.11 33.13 31.85
CA CYS A 128 -27.51 32.11 32.83
C CYS A 128 -27.25 30.69 32.31
N TYR A 129 -27.60 30.41 31.05
CA TYR A 129 -27.33 29.11 30.42
C TYR A 129 -25.84 28.81 30.30
N VAL A 130 -25.02 29.80 29.93
CA VAL A 130 -23.56 29.65 29.85
C VAL A 130 -22.94 29.39 31.21
N THR A 131 -23.45 30.02 32.28
CA THR A 131 -23.04 29.72 33.66
C THR A 131 -23.43 28.29 34.06
N ASN A 132 -24.66 27.86 33.79
CA ASN A 132 -25.10 26.48 34.06
C ASN A 132 -24.24 25.45 33.29
N PHE A 133 -23.82 25.78 32.07
CA PHE A 133 -22.90 24.93 31.31
C PHE A 133 -21.52 24.83 31.97
N GLU A 134 -20.96 25.95 32.42
CA GLU A 134 -19.67 25.96 33.12
C GLU A 134 -19.69 25.08 34.37
N GLU A 135 -20.76 25.16 35.16
CA GLU A 135 -20.94 24.34 36.37
C GLU A 135 -21.02 22.85 36.03
N ASN A 136 -21.80 22.47 35.02
CA ASN A 136 -21.90 21.08 34.57
C ASN A 136 -20.58 20.56 34.00
N LEU A 137 -19.85 21.38 33.24
CA LEU A 137 -18.54 21.05 32.70
C LEU A 137 -17.51 20.85 33.82
N LEU A 138 -17.59 21.64 34.89
CA LEU A 138 -16.74 21.50 36.06
C LEU A 138 -17.00 20.18 36.79
N ILE A 139 -18.27 19.83 37.03
CA ILE A 139 -18.66 18.54 37.61
C ILE A 139 -18.16 17.38 36.75
N PHE A 140 -18.34 17.48 35.43
CA PHE A 140 -17.84 16.48 34.48
C PHE A 140 -16.32 16.31 34.57
N LYS A 141 -15.54 17.39 34.58
CA LYS A 141 -14.08 17.33 34.76
C LYS A 141 -13.68 16.61 36.03
N GLN A 142 -14.36 16.89 37.13
CA GLN A 142 -14.07 16.22 38.41
C GLN A 142 -14.33 14.72 38.33
N ASN A 143 -15.41 14.30 37.67
CA ASN A 143 -15.72 12.88 37.47
C ASN A 143 -14.71 12.20 36.55
N LEU A 144 -14.32 12.88 35.47
CA LEU A 144 -13.36 12.38 34.49
C LEU A 144 -11.95 12.24 35.07
N MET A 145 -11.47 13.22 35.85
CA MET A 145 -10.17 13.13 36.52
C MET A 145 -10.11 11.94 37.49
N LYS A 146 -11.21 11.66 38.21
CA LYS A 146 -11.32 10.46 39.06
C LYS A 146 -11.26 9.16 38.25
N ALA A 147 -11.87 9.11 37.07
CA ALA A 147 -11.82 7.96 36.17
C ALA A 147 -10.41 7.74 35.57
N ILE A 148 -9.72 8.80 35.18
CA ILE A 148 -8.35 8.76 34.63
C ILE A 148 -7.34 8.27 35.69
N ASP A 149 -7.44 8.77 36.93
CA ASP A 149 -6.59 8.36 38.05
C ASP A 149 -6.82 6.90 38.46
N GLY A 150 -8.00 6.35 38.17
CA GLY A 150 -8.31 4.93 38.34
C GLY A 150 -7.70 4.02 37.26
N SER A 151 -7.72 4.45 35.98
CA SER A 151 -7.26 3.64 34.84
C SER A 151 -5.75 3.60 34.64
N SER A 152 -5.01 4.60 35.11
CA SER A 152 -3.55 4.68 34.98
C SER A 152 -2.81 3.58 35.76
N LYS A 153 -3.48 2.88 36.68
CA LYS A 153 -2.94 1.71 37.40
C LYS A 153 -3.09 0.37 36.66
N SER A 154 -3.94 0.27 35.63
CA SER A 154 -4.24 -0.99 34.92
C SER A 154 -3.62 -1.08 33.51
N LEU A 155 -2.86 -0.08 33.08
CA LEU A 155 -2.27 0.02 31.73
C LEU A 155 -0.84 -0.56 31.63
N GLN A 156 -0.42 -1.40 32.58
CA GLN A 156 0.77 -2.23 32.41
C GLN A 156 0.36 -3.67 32.10
N VAL A 157 1.12 -4.31 31.19
CA VAL A 157 1.05 -5.72 30.68
C VAL A 157 -0.02 -5.89 29.56
N GLU A 158 0.17 -6.55 28.39
CA GLU A 158 0.99 -7.70 27.98
C GLU A 158 1.38 -7.63 26.49
N SER A 159 2.68 -7.74 26.19
CA SER A 159 3.19 -8.08 24.84
C SER A 159 3.87 -9.45 24.94
N ASN A 160 3.14 -10.54 24.64
CA ASN A 160 3.69 -11.82 24.17
C ASN A 160 2.56 -12.85 24.03
N GLN A 161 1.98 -12.97 22.84
CA GLN A 161 1.34 -14.21 22.42
C GLN A 161 2.09 -14.75 21.20
N ASN A 162 2.69 -15.93 21.35
CA ASN A 162 3.25 -16.69 20.26
C ASN A 162 2.11 -17.34 19.47
N VAL A 163 2.02 -17.04 18.17
CA VAL A 163 1.10 -17.67 17.23
C VAL A 163 1.79 -18.90 16.62
N ASP A 164 1.07 -20.00 16.53
CA ASP A 164 1.51 -21.27 15.95
C ASP A 164 1.67 -21.15 14.42
N PHE A 165 2.87 -21.44 13.91
CA PHE A 165 3.26 -21.35 12.49
C PHE A 165 3.10 -22.67 11.73
N SER A 166 2.34 -23.65 12.25
CA SER A 166 2.08 -24.88 11.52
C SER A 166 1.16 -24.66 10.30
N PHE A 167 1.77 -24.33 9.16
CA PHE A 167 1.16 -24.43 7.83
C PHE A 167 0.86 -25.91 7.54
N GLY A 168 -0.34 -26.36 7.94
CA GLY A 168 -0.74 -27.76 7.86
C GLY A 168 -0.91 -28.28 6.43
N ASN A 169 -0.50 -29.54 6.23
CA ASN A 169 -0.63 -30.38 5.02
C ASN A 169 -2.09 -30.68 4.60
N ARG A 170 -3.06 -29.80 4.87
CA ARG A 170 -4.42 -29.93 4.34
C ARG A 170 -4.47 -29.22 3.00
N THR A 171 -4.77 -29.97 1.95
CA THR A 171 -4.88 -29.64 0.51
C THR A 171 -5.85 -28.49 0.14
N ASP A 172 -6.28 -27.69 1.12
CA ASP A 172 -7.48 -26.85 1.02
C ASP A 172 -7.22 -25.38 1.41
N VAL A 173 -6.03 -25.03 1.93
CA VAL A 173 -5.83 -23.74 2.62
C VAL A 173 -5.21 -22.64 1.75
N ILE A 174 -4.73 -22.97 0.55
CA ILE A 174 -4.30 -21.97 -0.44
C ILE A 174 -5.33 -21.94 -1.58
N GLY A 175 -6.17 -20.90 -1.59
CA GLY A 175 -6.74 -20.36 -2.82
C GLY A 175 -7.90 -21.08 -3.51
N ARG A 176 -8.35 -22.28 -3.07
CA ARG A 176 -9.54 -22.91 -3.70
C ARG A 176 -10.87 -22.49 -3.09
N ASP A 177 -10.86 -22.05 -1.84
CA ASP A 177 -12.01 -21.43 -1.18
C ASP A 177 -11.56 -20.34 -0.18
N PRO A 178 -10.98 -19.22 -0.67
CA PRO A 178 -10.45 -18.16 0.19
C PRO A 178 -11.53 -17.42 1.00
N TYR A 179 -12.81 -17.72 0.74
CA TYR A 179 -13.98 -17.05 1.30
C TYR A 179 -14.79 -17.92 2.25
N ASN A 180 -14.32 -19.14 2.52
CA ASN A 180 -15.04 -20.11 3.35
C ASN A 180 -16.46 -20.37 2.82
N LEU A 181 -16.61 -20.47 1.48
CA LEU A 181 -17.83 -20.89 0.80
C LEU A 181 -18.34 -22.26 1.31
N ARG A 182 -17.50 -23.07 1.97
CA ARG A 182 -17.94 -24.26 2.73
C ARG A 182 -19.01 -23.96 3.79
N ALA A 183 -19.04 -22.76 4.37
CA ALA A 183 -20.11 -22.34 5.28
C ALA A 183 -21.51 -22.26 4.59
N PHE A 184 -21.57 -22.23 3.25
CA PHE A 184 -22.85 -22.23 2.51
C PHE A 184 -23.69 -23.49 2.67
N LEU A 185 -23.08 -24.60 3.08
CA LEU A 185 -23.81 -25.83 3.26
C LEU A 185 -24.67 -25.81 4.56
N GLU A 186 -24.39 -24.88 5.47
CA GLU A 186 -24.94 -24.83 6.85
C GLU A 186 -25.75 -23.56 7.18
N GLN A 187 -26.04 -22.68 6.21
CA GLN A 187 -26.76 -21.43 6.50
C GLN A 187 -28.21 -21.64 6.97
N ASN A 188 -28.56 -20.90 8.03
CA ASN A 188 -29.90 -20.83 8.60
C ASN A 188 -30.73 -19.74 7.88
N GLU A 189 -31.90 -20.08 7.36
CA GLU A 189 -32.81 -19.14 6.68
C GLU A 189 -33.60 -18.25 7.64
N GLU A 190 -33.64 -18.60 8.94
CA GLU A 190 -34.43 -17.90 9.96
C GLU A 190 -34.19 -16.38 10.00
N PRO A 191 -32.95 -15.84 9.97
CA PRO A 191 -32.74 -14.40 10.01
C PRO A 191 -33.36 -13.66 8.81
N ARG A 192 -33.33 -14.29 7.62
CA ARG A 192 -33.96 -13.73 6.41
C ARG A 192 -35.47 -13.74 6.55
N ILE A 193 -36.06 -14.83 7.04
CA ILE A 193 -37.50 -14.95 7.28
C ILE A 193 -37.96 -13.92 8.33
N GLU A 194 -37.20 -13.74 9.42
CA GLU A 194 -37.48 -12.75 10.45
C GLU A 194 -37.47 -11.32 9.89
N LEU A 195 -36.48 -11.00 9.04
CA LEU A 195 -36.42 -9.70 8.36
C LEU A 195 -37.65 -9.47 7.47
N LEU A 196 -38.03 -10.46 6.65
CA LEU A 196 -39.19 -10.35 5.77
C LEU A 196 -40.51 -10.21 6.55
N ASN A 197 -40.66 -10.94 7.66
CA ASN A 197 -41.83 -10.81 8.54
C ASN A 197 -41.91 -9.42 9.18
N HIS A 198 -40.77 -8.86 9.60
CA HIS A 198 -40.70 -7.51 10.14
C HIS A 198 -41.13 -6.44 9.10
N LEU A 199 -40.83 -6.68 7.83
CA LEU A 199 -41.14 -5.78 6.71
C LEU A 199 -42.49 -6.05 6.05
N ALA A 200 -43.20 -7.10 6.45
CA ALA A 200 -44.49 -7.48 5.87
C ALA A 200 -45.50 -6.33 5.77
N PRO A 201 -45.62 -5.40 6.76
CA PRO A 201 -46.53 -4.25 6.63
C PRO A 201 -46.21 -3.35 5.43
N GLN A 202 -44.94 -3.13 5.14
CA GLN A 202 -44.47 -2.30 4.02
C GLN A 202 -44.44 -3.08 2.69
N LEU A 203 -44.27 -4.40 2.73
CA LEU A 203 -44.26 -5.26 1.55
C LEU A 203 -45.67 -5.57 1.02
N ASN A 204 -46.71 -5.37 1.83
CA ASN A 204 -48.13 -5.52 1.44
C ASN A 204 -48.67 -4.31 0.64
N THR A 205 -47.81 -3.61 -0.09
CA THR A 205 -48.26 -2.58 -1.04
C THR A 205 -48.89 -3.22 -2.27
N GLU A 206 -49.66 -2.43 -3.02
CA GLU A 206 -50.18 -2.88 -4.29
C GLU A 206 -49.05 -3.37 -5.23
N PRO A 207 -49.28 -4.44 -6.01
CA PRO A 207 -48.23 -5.13 -6.77
C PRO A 207 -47.31 -4.23 -7.61
N ASN A 208 -47.86 -3.16 -8.16
CA ASN A 208 -47.18 -2.26 -9.07
C ASN A 208 -46.47 -1.10 -8.37
N TYR A 209 -46.51 -1.01 -7.04
CA TYR A 209 -45.97 0.13 -6.30
C TYR A 209 -44.71 -0.26 -5.54
N ILE A 210 -43.75 0.67 -5.54
CA ILE A 210 -42.49 0.53 -4.77
C ILE A 210 -42.81 0.58 -3.27
N PRO A 211 -42.41 -0.44 -2.49
CA PRO A 211 -42.47 -0.38 -1.03
C PRO A 211 -41.63 0.77 -0.48
N HIS A 212 -42.15 1.51 0.50
CA HIS A 212 -41.39 2.56 1.21
C HIS A 212 -40.46 1.93 2.27
N ILE A 213 -39.48 1.18 1.78
CA ILE A 213 -38.42 0.54 2.55
C ILE A 213 -37.09 1.12 2.04
N PHE A 214 -36.43 1.93 2.86
CA PHE A 214 -35.14 2.53 2.50
C PHE A 214 -33.98 1.62 2.89
N HIS A 215 -33.04 1.44 1.97
CA HIS A 215 -31.83 0.64 2.17
C HIS A 215 -30.59 1.53 2.09
N THR A 216 -29.83 1.55 3.18
CA THR A 216 -28.54 2.24 3.28
C THR A 216 -27.45 1.21 3.53
N ILE A 217 -26.35 1.27 2.79
CA ILE A 217 -25.23 0.32 2.90
C ILE A 217 -24.03 1.01 3.54
N TRP A 218 -23.40 0.35 4.51
CA TRP A 218 -22.14 0.79 5.11
C TRP A 218 -21.16 -0.36 5.31
N LEU A 219 -20.05 -0.30 4.59
CA LEU A 219 -19.07 -1.38 4.49
C LEU A 219 -17.68 -0.91 4.93
N GLY A 220 -17.03 -1.75 5.74
CA GLY A 220 -15.58 -1.85 5.98
C GLY A 220 -14.77 -0.61 6.44
N SER A 221 -15.36 0.58 6.60
CA SER A 221 -14.75 1.69 7.34
C SER A 221 -15.05 1.58 8.84
N GLU A 222 -14.18 2.14 9.69
CA GLU A 222 -14.44 2.31 11.13
C GLU A 222 -15.78 3.01 11.36
N TRP A 223 -16.47 2.68 12.46
CA TRP A 223 -17.79 3.25 12.77
C TRP A 223 -17.72 4.24 13.95
N PRO A 224 -18.30 5.44 13.79
CA PRO A 224 -18.55 6.10 12.51
C PRO A 224 -17.23 6.39 11.78
N ALA A 225 -17.27 6.51 10.45
CA ALA A 225 -16.03 6.73 9.69
C ALA A 225 -15.52 8.13 9.97
N LEU A 226 -14.64 8.25 10.94
CA LEU A 226 -13.68 9.33 10.96
C LEU A 226 -12.57 8.94 10.00
N GLY A 227 -12.83 9.19 8.71
CA GLY A 227 -11.81 9.29 7.67
C GLY A 227 -10.61 8.36 7.79
N VAL A 228 -10.78 7.06 7.51
CA VAL A 228 -9.64 6.24 7.06
C VAL A 228 -9.97 5.52 5.75
N ARG A 229 -10.72 6.20 4.89
CA ARG A 229 -10.37 6.22 3.47
C ARG A 229 -10.00 7.64 3.14
N GLU A 230 -8.78 7.82 2.63
CA GLU A 230 -8.11 9.10 2.38
C GLU A 230 -7.29 9.69 3.55
N MET A 231 -6.43 8.86 4.17
CA MET A 231 -5.08 9.40 4.36
C MET A 231 -4.42 9.52 2.98
N THR A 232 -4.52 10.70 2.39
CA THR A 232 -3.33 11.38 1.89
C THR A 232 -3.59 12.87 1.73
N PHE A 233 -3.20 13.60 2.77
CA PHE A 233 -2.36 14.80 2.73
C PHE A 233 -2.65 15.87 1.66
N ALA A 234 -3.05 17.04 2.18
CA ALA A 234 -2.57 18.37 1.79
C ALA A 234 -3.44 19.27 0.89
N ASN A 235 -4.74 19.06 0.69
CA ASN A 235 -5.61 20.15 0.20
C ASN A 235 -7.05 20.08 0.76
N ASN A 236 -7.44 21.18 1.42
CA ASN A 236 -8.74 21.44 2.03
C ASN A 236 -9.85 21.45 0.96
N THR A 237 -10.86 20.58 1.07
CA THR A 237 -12.33 20.88 0.93
C THR A 237 -13.20 19.65 0.62
N LYS A 238 -12.64 18.50 0.21
CA LYS A 238 -13.41 17.24 0.17
C LYS A 238 -12.85 16.30 1.23
N GLY A 239 -13.34 16.49 2.45
CA GLY A 239 -13.02 15.65 3.60
C GLY A 239 -13.65 14.27 3.50
N ALA A 240 -13.31 13.43 4.48
CA ALA A 240 -13.92 12.12 4.74
C ALA A 240 -15.45 12.15 4.53
N TYR A 241 -16.07 11.01 4.20
CA TYR A 241 -17.50 10.85 4.42
C TYR A 241 -17.77 11.13 5.89
N THR A 242 -18.19 12.34 6.21
CA THR A 242 -18.54 12.72 7.55
C THR A 242 -19.86 12.02 7.85
N ILE A 243 -20.01 11.59 9.10
CA ILE A 243 -21.31 11.17 9.64
C ILE A 243 -22.42 12.19 9.33
N ASP A 244 -22.09 13.46 9.03
CA ASP A 244 -23.05 14.48 8.62
C ASP A 244 -23.82 14.11 7.35
N TYR A 245 -23.19 13.56 6.29
CA TYR A 245 -23.94 13.15 5.09
C TYR A 245 -24.91 12.02 5.40
N LEU A 246 -24.46 11.03 6.18
CA LEU A 246 -25.33 9.95 6.64
C LEU A 246 -26.45 10.49 7.53
N GLU A 247 -26.15 11.40 8.45
CA GLU A 247 -27.12 12.03 9.35
C GLU A 247 -28.14 12.85 8.55
N GLU A 248 -27.71 13.61 7.56
CA GLU A 248 -28.58 14.39 6.68
C GLU A 248 -29.47 13.49 5.80
N ASN A 249 -28.91 12.40 5.26
CA ASN A 249 -29.68 11.37 4.54
C ASN A 249 -30.79 10.82 5.43
N VAL A 250 -30.43 10.31 6.62
CA VAL A 250 -31.40 9.70 7.53
C VAL A 250 -32.42 10.71 8.04
N ALA A 251 -31.98 11.90 8.46
CA ALA A 251 -32.87 12.96 8.92
C ALA A 251 -33.88 13.32 7.84
N SER A 252 -33.42 13.53 6.59
CA SER A 252 -34.31 13.84 5.48
C SER A 252 -35.34 12.74 5.21
N ILE A 253 -34.95 11.46 5.29
CA ILE A 253 -35.88 10.33 5.15
C ILE A 253 -36.91 10.33 6.29
N LYS A 254 -36.47 10.47 7.54
CA LYS A 254 -37.36 10.39 8.71
C LYS A 254 -38.30 11.59 8.83
N GLU A 255 -37.86 12.77 8.44
CA GLU A 255 -38.69 13.98 8.40
C GLU A 255 -39.76 13.89 7.31
N THR A 256 -39.38 13.45 6.11
CA THR A 256 -40.30 13.46 4.96
C THR A 256 -41.15 12.19 4.85
N ASN A 257 -40.65 11.05 5.34
CA ASN A 257 -41.27 9.73 5.24
C ASN A 257 -41.22 8.98 6.59
N PRO A 258 -41.85 9.51 7.67
CA PRO A 258 -41.69 8.99 9.04
C PRO A 258 -42.17 7.55 9.24
N ASN A 259 -43.08 7.07 8.38
CA ASN A 259 -43.64 5.71 8.46
C ASN A 259 -42.85 4.68 7.61
N ALA A 260 -41.85 5.12 6.86
CA ALA A 260 -41.06 4.23 6.04
C ALA A 260 -40.14 3.36 6.90
N ALA A 261 -40.00 2.09 6.51
CA ALA A 261 -38.98 1.23 7.11
C ALA A 261 -37.60 1.69 6.63
N HIS A 262 -36.60 1.62 7.51
CA HIS A 262 -35.22 1.98 7.16
C HIS A 262 -34.27 0.90 7.65
N LEU A 263 -33.53 0.31 6.71
CA LEU A 263 -32.56 -0.75 6.95
C LEU A 263 -31.13 -0.23 6.74
N PHE A 264 -30.27 -0.54 7.69
CA PHE A 264 -28.84 -0.23 7.64
C PHE A 264 -28.03 -1.52 7.48
N TRP A 265 -27.52 -1.76 6.27
CA TRP A 265 -26.82 -2.98 5.90
C TRP A 265 -25.33 -2.86 6.20
N THR A 266 -24.79 -3.82 6.93
CA THR A 266 -23.36 -3.84 7.29
C THR A 266 -22.78 -5.25 7.28
N ASP A 267 -21.47 -5.33 7.06
CA ASP A 267 -20.70 -6.58 6.96
C ASP A 267 -19.84 -6.84 8.19
N ARG A 268 -20.15 -6.13 9.28
CA ARG A 268 -19.48 -6.25 10.57
C ARG A 268 -19.98 -7.48 11.31
N ASP A 269 -19.04 -8.28 11.81
CA ASP A 269 -19.37 -9.43 12.66
C ASP A 269 -19.86 -8.97 14.04
N ILE A 270 -19.16 -8.00 14.61
CA ILE A 270 -19.52 -7.35 15.87
C ILE A 270 -20.03 -5.94 15.57
N ILE A 271 -21.27 -5.65 15.97
CA ILE A 271 -21.86 -4.32 15.87
C ILE A 271 -21.38 -3.49 17.06
N PRO A 272 -20.71 -2.35 16.85
CA PRO A 272 -20.38 -1.44 17.94
C PRO A 272 -21.63 -0.94 18.67
N ASP A 273 -21.57 -0.81 20.00
CA ASP A 273 -22.66 -0.22 20.80
C ASP A 273 -23.04 1.19 20.30
N SER A 274 -22.07 1.95 19.83
CA SER A 274 -22.26 3.28 19.25
C SER A 274 -23.11 3.25 17.98
N MET A 275 -22.94 2.21 17.16
CA MET A 275 -23.72 1.96 15.95
C MET A 275 -25.14 1.55 16.28
N GLN A 276 -25.26 0.60 17.20
CA GLN A 276 -26.55 0.10 17.67
C GLN A 276 -27.39 1.25 18.24
N ARG A 277 -26.84 2.05 19.15
CA ARG A 277 -27.52 3.23 19.72
C ARG A 277 -27.92 4.23 18.64
N TRP A 278 -27.00 4.60 17.73
CA TRP A 278 -27.30 5.59 16.69
C TRP A 278 -28.46 5.15 15.80
N CYS A 279 -28.51 3.86 15.45
CA CYS A 279 -29.62 3.28 14.69
C CYS A 279 -30.91 3.20 15.50
N ASP A 280 -30.86 2.75 16.76
CA ASP A 280 -32.03 2.63 17.65
C ASP A 280 -32.71 3.98 17.88
N ASP A 281 -31.91 5.02 18.17
CA ASP A 281 -32.39 6.40 18.38
C ASP A 281 -33.13 6.97 17.17
N ARG A 282 -32.88 6.44 15.97
CA ARG A 282 -33.46 6.87 14.70
C ARG A 282 -34.51 5.89 14.16
N GLY A 283 -34.80 4.81 14.88
CA GLY A 283 -35.69 3.75 14.41
C GLY A 283 -35.20 3.13 13.10
N ILE A 284 -33.91 2.82 13.01
CA ILE A 284 -33.27 2.15 11.87
C ILE A 284 -32.91 0.74 12.30
N LYS A 285 -33.27 -0.26 11.48
CA LYS A 285 -32.92 -1.66 11.76
C LYS A 285 -31.56 -1.99 11.15
N ILE A 286 -30.60 -2.38 11.98
CA ILE A 286 -29.31 -2.91 11.51
C ILE A 286 -29.52 -4.32 10.93
N VAL A 287 -28.95 -4.57 9.76
CA VAL A 287 -29.00 -5.86 9.08
C VAL A 287 -27.58 -6.33 8.76
N LYS A 288 -27.21 -7.50 9.29
CA LYS A 288 -25.91 -8.13 9.05
C LYS A 288 -25.94 -8.92 7.74
N ILE A 289 -25.14 -8.50 6.76
CA ILE A 289 -25.12 -9.07 5.41
C ILE A 289 -24.89 -10.58 5.44
N GLN A 290 -23.92 -11.06 6.22
CA GLN A 290 -23.55 -12.47 6.34
C GLN A 290 -24.62 -13.37 6.99
N THR A 291 -25.60 -12.77 7.67
CA THR A 291 -26.76 -13.50 8.24
C THR A 291 -27.91 -13.61 7.25
N ILE A 292 -27.97 -12.69 6.28
CA ILE A 292 -28.99 -12.69 5.25
C ILE A 292 -28.50 -13.44 4.02
N PHE A 293 -27.24 -13.23 3.62
CA PHE A 293 -26.69 -13.68 2.35
C PHE A 293 -25.51 -14.66 2.49
N PRO A 294 -25.32 -15.50 1.47
CA PRO A 294 -26.30 -15.89 0.46
C PRO A 294 -27.36 -16.84 1.05
N LEU A 295 -28.27 -17.36 0.22
CA LEU A 295 -29.25 -18.39 0.55
C LEU A 295 -28.78 -19.72 -0.02
N LYS A 296 -29.02 -20.78 0.74
CA LYS A 296 -28.76 -22.14 0.26
C LYS A 296 -29.62 -22.42 -0.98
N GLY A 297 -28.97 -22.79 -2.08
CA GLY A 297 -29.66 -23.23 -3.30
C GLY A 297 -29.97 -22.14 -4.33
N ASP A 298 -29.57 -20.88 -4.11
CA ASP A 298 -29.58 -19.84 -5.16
C ASP A 298 -28.16 -19.71 -5.78
N PRO A 299 -27.91 -20.25 -6.99
CA PRO A 299 -26.59 -20.20 -7.62
C PRO A 299 -26.17 -18.77 -8.00
N LEU A 300 -27.12 -17.94 -8.42
CA LEU A 300 -26.87 -16.56 -8.80
C LEU A 300 -26.44 -15.74 -7.59
N GLU A 301 -27.16 -15.87 -6.47
CA GLU A 301 -26.82 -15.18 -5.23
C GLU A 301 -25.47 -15.64 -4.65
N LYS A 302 -25.16 -16.93 -4.74
CA LYS A 302 -23.85 -17.48 -4.35
C LYS A 302 -22.71 -16.87 -5.17
N GLU A 303 -22.89 -16.75 -6.47
CA GLU A 303 -21.87 -16.16 -7.35
C GLU A 303 -21.70 -14.67 -7.06
N LEU A 304 -22.79 -13.90 -6.96
CA LEU A 304 -22.75 -12.49 -6.58
C LEU A 304 -22.09 -12.27 -5.21
N TYR A 305 -22.42 -13.11 -4.22
CA TYR A 305 -21.79 -12.99 -2.91
C TYR A 305 -20.29 -13.25 -2.97
N THR A 306 -19.84 -14.17 -3.82
CA THR A 306 -18.41 -14.41 -4.06
C THR A 306 -17.76 -13.15 -4.63
N LEU A 307 -18.39 -12.51 -5.63
CA LEU A 307 -17.90 -11.25 -6.21
C LEU A 307 -17.88 -10.10 -5.17
N TYR A 308 -18.93 -10.00 -4.35
CA TYR A 308 -18.99 -9.06 -3.22
C TYR A 308 -17.83 -9.26 -2.24
N LEU A 309 -17.56 -10.51 -1.82
CA LEU A 309 -16.46 -10.83 -0.93
C LEU A 309 -15.10 -10.52 -1.57
N ASN A 310 -14.96 -10.71 -2.88
CA ASN A 310 -13.76 -10.30 -3.62
C ASN A 310 -13.52 -8.80 -3.49
N GLU A 311 -14.52 -7.97 -3.80
CA GLU A 311 -14.40 -6.51 -3.72
C GLU A 311 -14.22 -6.01 -2.29
N LYS A 312 -14.93 -6.62 -1.32
CA LYS A 312 -14.71 -6.35 0.11
C LYS A 312 -13.27 -6.62 0.50
N ALA A 313 -12.73 -7.78 0.13
CA ALA A 313 -11.37 -8.13 0.47
C ALA A 313 -10.39 -7.10 -0.15
N ARG A 314 -10.56 -6.75 -1.43
CA ARG A 314 -9.80 -5.68 -2.10
C ARG A 314 -9.95 -4.29 -1.48
N GLN A 315 -10.72 -4.15 -0.39
CA GLN A 315 -11.05 -2.88 0.22
C GLN A 315 -11.57 -1.93 -0.87
N SER A 316 -12.47 -2.43 -1.72
CA SER A 316 -13.18 -1.73 -2.79
C SER A 316 -14.66 -1.66 -2.42
N TYR A 317 -14.96 -1.04 -1.27
CA TYR A 317 -16.30 -1.12 -0.68
C TYR A 317 -17.40 -0.46 -1.54
N ALA A 318 -17.04 0.50 -2.41
CA ALA A 318 -18.00 1.09 -3.34
C ALA A 318 -18.45 0.07 -4.41
N ALA A 319 -17.49 -0.64 -5.02
CA ALA A 319 -17.80 -1.75 -5.95
C ALA A 319 -18.52 -2.91 -5.24
N ALA A 320 -18.14 -3.20 -3.99
CA ALA A 320 -18.87 -4.17 -3.17
C ALA A 320 -20.32 -3.73 -2.92
N ALA A 321 -20.56 -2.44 -2.65
CA ALA A 321 -21.89 -1.88 -2.47
C ALA A 321 -22.73 -1.87 -3.76
N ASP A 322 -22.11 -1.73 -4.94
CA ASP A 322 -22.76 -1.91 -6.24
C ASP A 322 -23.34 -3.32 -6.43
N ILE A 323 -22.59 -4.35 -6.03
CA ILE A 323 -23.08 -5.74 -6.09
C ILE A 323 -24.18 -5.93 -5.04
N LEU A 324 -23.93 -5.44 -3.82
CA LEU A 324 -24.82 -5.67 -2.69
C LEU A 324 -26.17 -4.96 -2.83
N ARG A 325 -26.24 -3.75 -3.41
CA ARG A 325 -27.51 -3.04 -3.63
C ARG A 325 -28.47 -3.84 -4.53
N LEU A 326 -27.93 -4.55 -5.52
CA LEU A 326 -28.73 -5.45 -6.36
C LEU A 326 -29.17 -6.69 -5.57
N MET A 327 -28.27 -7.32 -4.82
CA MET A 327 -28.61 -8.46 -3.96
C MET A 327 -29.70 -8.12 -2.94
N ILE A 328 -29.60 -6.95 -2.30
CA ILE A 328 -30.58 -6.44 -1.34
C ILE A 328 -31.95 -6.28 -2.00
N LEU A 329 -32.03 -5.57 -3.13
CA LEU A 329 -33.29 -5.29 -3.81
C LEU A 329 -33.96 -6.55 -4.40
N ARG A 330 -33.17 -7.59 -4.74
CA ARG A 330 -33.68 -8.90 -5.17
C ARG A 330 -34.45 -9.63 -4.06
N VAL A 331 -33.98 -9.50 -2.82
CA VAL A 331 -34.57 -10.17 -1.64
C VAL A 331 -35.62 -9.30 -0.97
N THR A 332 -35.35 -7.99 -0.90
CA THR A 332 -36.11 -7.01 -0.15
C THR A 332 -36.40 -5.83 -1.08
N PRO A 333 -37.52 -5.84 -1.82
CA PRO A 333 -37.87 -4.75 -2.71
C PRO A 333 -38.11 -3.46 -1.89
N GLY A 334 -37.77 -2.32 -2.47
CA GLY A 334 -37.75 -1.04 -1.78
C GLY A 334 -36.98 0.01 -2.56
N ILE A 335 -36.33 0.92 -1.83
CA ILE A 335 -35.61 2.08 -2.35
C ILE A 335 -34.18 2.02 -1.82
N TYR A 336 -33.23 1.76 -2.72
CA TYR A 336 -31.82 1.97 -2.44
C TYR A 336 -31.45 3.44 -2.69
N LEU A 337 -30.66 4.02 -1.78
CA LEU A 337 -30.05 5.35 -1.90
C LEU A 337 -28.61 5.30 -1.40
N ASP A 338 -27.68 5.93 -2.12
CA ASP A 338 -26.35 6.23 -1.59
C ASP A 338 -26.46 7.12 -0.35
N ILE A 339 -25.46 7.01 0.53
CA ILE A 339 -25.45 7.62 1.88
C ILE A 339 -25.45 9.15 1.90
N ASP A 340 -25.12 9.77 0.77
CA ASP A 340 -24.99 11.22 0.58
C ASP A 340 -26.20 11.83 -0.17
N ILE A 341 -27.22 11.03 -0.47
CA ILE A 341 -28.45 11.50 -1.13
C ILE A 341 -29.48 11.96 -0.10
N LYS A 342 -30.10 13.13 -0.30
CA LYS A 342 -31.20 13.62 0.55
C LYS A 342 -32.56 13.35 -0.08
N VAL A 343 -33.56 13.13 0.76
CA VAL A 343 -34.96 13.04 0.34
C VAL A 343 -35.67 14.34 0.70
N GLU A 344 -35.81 15.24 -0.26
CA GLU A 344 -36.29 16.61 -0.03
C GLU A 344 -37.80 16.71 0.24
N ARG A 345 -38.56 15.68 -0.16
CA ARG A 345 -40.03 15.70 -0.05
C ARG A 345 -40.57 14.32 0.28
N LYS A 346 -41.77 14.31 0.86
CA LYS A 346 -42.55 13.10 1.10
C LYS A 346 -42.76 12.36 -0.22
N LEU A 347 -42.49 11.05 -0.22
CA LEU A 347 -42.75 10.20 -1.37
C LEU A 347 -44.22 9.79 -1.36
N GLU A 348 -44.89 10.02 -2.48
CA GLU A 348 -46.22 9.46 -2.72
C GLU A 348 -46.11 7.98 -3.11
N GLU A 349 -47.22 7.37 -3.50
CA GLU A 349 -47.17 6.03 -4.09
C GLU A 349 -46.40 6.06 -5.41
N ILE A 350 -45.26 5.36 -5.46
CA ILE A 350 -44.41 5.33 -6.65
C ILE A 350 -44.78 4.11 -7.48
N ALA A 351 -45.53 4.33 -8.57
CA ALA A 351 -45.86 3.26 -9.51
C ALA A 351 -44.63 2.86 -10.35
N ALA A 352 -44.36 1.57 -10.44
CA ALA A 352 -43.33 0.96 -11.27
C ALA A 352 -43.94 -0.24 -12.01
N LYS A 353 -44.56 0.02 -13.16
CA LYS A 353 -45.27 -0.98 -13.97
C LYS A 353 -44.40 -2.19 -14.34
N TYR A 354 -43.12 -1.96 -14.58
CA TYR A 354 -42.13 -3.00 -14.92
C TYR A 354 -41.26 -3.40 -13.72
N GLY A 355 -41.67 -2.98 -12.53
CA GLY A 355 -41.08 -3.36 -11.28
C GLY A 355 -39.80 -2.64 -10.86
N ILE A 356 -39.24 -1.77 -11.69
CA ILE A 356 -38.05 -0.98 -11.36
C ILE A 356 -38.22 0.50 -11.77
N ARG A 357 -37.72 1.40 -10.92
CA ARG A 357 -37.37 2.79 -11.26
C ARG A 357 -35.88 3.05 -11.07
N LEU A 358 -35.31 3.87 -11.95
CA LEU A 358 -33.89 4.18 -12.05
C LEU A 358 -33.66 5.68 -12.14
N ASN A 359 -32.53 6.14 -11.63
CA ASN A 359 -32.09 7.52 -11.82
C ASN A 359 -31.58 7.71 -13.27
N LEU A 360 -32.41 8.30 -14.15
CA LEU A 360 -32.10 8.49 -15.58
C LEU A 360 -32.05 9.97 -15.97
N GLY A 361 -31.07 10.37 -16.80
CA GLY A 361 -30.80 11.78 -17.05
C GLY A 361 -29.55 12.03 -17.89
N GLY A 362 -29.29 13.31 -18.19
CA GLY A 362 -28.12 13.74 -18.97
C GLY A 362 -26.91 13.98 -18.06
N VAL A 363 -25.74 13.50 -18.45
CA VAL A 363 -24.51 13.70 -17.67
C VAL A 363 -23.89 15.06 -18.01
N LYS A 364 -23.58 15.85 -16.97
CA LYS A 364 -22.79 17.07 -17.11
C LYS A 364 -21.37 16.83 -16.59
N TYR A 365 -20.39 16.76 -17.49
CA TYR A 365 -18.99 16.72 -17.08
C TYR A 365 -18.59 18.11 -16.57
N SER A 366 -17.79 18.19 -15.51
CA SER A 366 -17.36 19.43 -14.84
C SER A 366 -16.75 20.50 -15.76
N ASN A 367 -16.34 20.12 -16.98
CA ASN A 367 -15.75 21.01 -17.98
C ASN A 367 -16.66 21.29 -19.20
N SER A 368 -17.87 20.72 -19.27
CA SER A 368 -18.81 20.96 -20.37
C SER A 368 -20.05 21.71 -19.89
N PHE A 369 -20.29 22.91 -20.45
CA PHE A 369 -21.50 23.69 -20.19
C PHE A 369 -22.78 23.04 -20.74
N SER A 370 -22.65 22.00 -21.55
CA SER A 370 -23.77 21.28 -22.18
C SER A 370 -23.80 19.84 -21.66
N PRO A 371 -24.96 19.32 -21.21
CA PRO A 371 -25.10 17.91 -20.90
C PRO A 371 -24.79 17.07 -22.15
N THR A 372 -23.98 16.04 -22.00
CA THR A 372 -23.60 15.15 -23.10
C THR A 372 -24.47 13.90 -23.04
N ARG A 373 -25.18 13.64 -24.15
CA ARG A 373 -26.08 12.51 -24.42
C ARG A 373 -27.21 12.30 -23.39
N GLU A 374 -28.45 12.37 -23.87
CA GLU A 374 -29.61 11.87 -23.13
C GLU A 374 -29.47 10.35 -22.90
N GLY A 375 -29.90 9.85 -21.73
CA GLY A 375 -30.11 8.42 -21.51
C GLY A 375 -28.99 7.65 -20.78
N LEU A 376 -28.20 8.30 -19.90
CA LEU A 376 -27.32 7.56 -18.98
C LEU A 376 -28.03 7.31 -17.65
N CYS A 377 -27.82 6.12 -17.08
CA CYS A 377 -28.31 5.74 -15.75
C CYS A 377 -27.27 6.10 -14.69
N ASN A 378 -27.71 6.43 -13.49
CA ASN A 378 -26.91 6.27 -12.27
C ASN A 378 -27.55 5.17 -11.40
N ASN A 379 -26.71 4.38 -10.71
CA ASN A 379 -27.14 3.30 -9.84
C ASN A 379 -27.18 3.72 -8.35
N ASP A 380 -26.92 5.00 -8.07
CA ASP A 380 -27.01 5.65 -6.75
C ASP A 380 -28.43 5.67 -6.17
N ILE A 381 -29.45 5.59 -7.04
CA ILE A 381 -30.85 5.36 -6.69
C ILE A 381 -31.41 4.23 -7.56
N ILE A 382 -31.85 3.16 -6.91
CA ILE A 382 -32.59 2.06 -7.56
C ILE A 382 -33.82 1.78 -6.70
N MET A 383 -34.99 1.79 -7.32
CA MET A 383 -36.23 1.42 -6.66
C MET A 383 -36.79 0.16 -7.31
N ALA A 384 -37.20 -0.81 -6.51
CA ALA A 384 -37.81 -2.04 -7.00
C ALA A 384 -39.08 -2.40 -6.23
N ASN A 385 -40.08 -2.92 -6.93
CA ASN A 385 -41.20 -3.64 -6.31
C ASN A 385 -41.02 -5.15 -6.53
N LYS A 386 -42.00 -5.94 -6.10
CA LYS A 386 -41.94 -7.41 -6.22
C LYS A 386 -41.83 -7.94 -7.66
N HIS A 387 -42.29 -7.19 -8.66
CA HIS A 387 -42.15 -7.54 -10.08
C HIS A 387 -40.78 -7.18 -10.65
N GLY A 388 -39.96 -6.40 -9.92
CA GLY A 388 -38.62 -6.00 -10.34
C GLY A 388 -37.60 -7.14 -10.36
N LYS A 389 -37.89 -8.26 -9.69
CA LYS A 389 -36.94 -9.37 -9.50
C LYS A 389 -36.31 -9.86 -10.80
N GLU A 390 -37.10 -10.11 -11.84
CA GLU A 390 -36.59 -10.60 -13.13
C GLU A 390 -35.59 -9.60 -13.75
N THR A 391 -35.93 -8.31 -13.75
CA THR A 391 -35.04 -7.27 -14.27
C THR A 391 -33.77 -7.13 -13.39
N LEU A 392 -33.88 -7.30 -12.07
CA LEU A 392 -32.72 -7.31 -11.16
C LEU A 392 -31.84 -8.55 -11.36
N ASP A 393 -32.43 -9.73 -11.62
CA ASP A 393 -31.69 -10.95 -11.95
C ASP A 393 -30.84 -10.72 -13.22
N GLU A 394 -31.40 -10.06 -14.23
CA GLU A 394 -30.67 -9.67 -15.45
C GLU A 394 -29.53 -8.67 -15.19
N PHE A 395 -29.74 -7.66 -14.34
CA PHE A 395 -28.65 -6.77 -13.92
C PHE A 395 -27.54 -7.55 -13.22
N CYS A 396 -27.89 -8.52 -12.37
CA CYS A 396 -26.93 -9.38 -11.71
C CYS A 396 -26.17 -10.30 -12.68
N TYR A 397 -26.83 -10.84 -13.70
CA TYR A 397 -26.15 -11.61 -14.74
C TYR A 397 -25.19 -10.75 -15.55
N GLU A 398 -25.54 -9.49 -15.87
CA GLU A 398 -24.62 -8.58 -16.54
C GLU A 398 -23.40 -8.24 -15.66
N VAL A 399 -23.57 -8.07 -14.33
CA VAL A 399 -22.43 -7.94 -13.39
C VAL A 399 -21.51 -9.16 -13.47
N ILE A 400 -22.07 -10.36 -13.36
CA ILE A 400 -21.30 -11.61 -13.42
C ILE A 400 -20.54 -11.72 -14.75
N LYS A 401 -21.24 -11.52 -15.86
CA LYS A 401 -20.67 -11.54 -17.20
C LYS A 401 -19.54 -10.53 -17.36
N LYS A 402 -19.66 -9.33 -16.78
CA LYS A 402 -18.61 -8.31 -16.76
C LYS A 402 -17.42 -8.67 -15.89
N TYR A 403 -17.65 -9.36 -14.78
CA TYR A 403 -16.58 -9.84 -13.93
C TYR A 403 -15.73 -10.93 -14.57
N HIS A 404 -16.35 -11.78 -15.38
CA HIS A 404 -15.65 -12.82 -16.14
C HIS A 404 -14.92 -12.29 -17.39
N LYS A 405 -15.14 -11.02 -17.77
CA LYS A 405 -14.37 -10.37 -18.82
C LYS A 405 -12.99 -9.94 -18.32
N THR A 406 -11.99 -10.18 -19.15
CA THR A 406 -10.66 -9.58 -19.04
C THR A 406 -10.73 -8.06 -19.23
N TYR A 407 -9.70 -7.34 -18.78
CA TYR A 407 -9.55 -5.92 -19.12
C TYR A 407 -9.47 -5.71 -20.63
N ALA A 408 -8.94 -6.68 -21.39
CA ALA A 408 -8.95 -6.65 -22.84
C ALA A 408 -10.35 -6.50 -23.43
N GLU A 409 -11.28 -7.28 -22.90
CA GLU A 409 -12.66 -7.33 -23.37
C GLU A 409 -13.49 -6.17 -22.84
N ILE A 410 -13.17 -5.64 -21.66
CA ILE A 410 -13.84 -4.47 -21.06
C ILE A 410 -13.44 -3.19 -21.80
N PHE A 411 -12.15 -3.04 -22.10
CA PHE A 411 -11.58 -1.84 -22.74
C PHE A 411 -11.36 -2.04 -24.25
N ILE A 412 -12.18 -2.88 -24.89
CA ILE A 412 -12.12 -3.13 -26.34
C ILE A 412 -12.60 -1.94 -27.17
N ASN A 413 -13.57 -1.19 -26.64
CA ASN A 413 -14.15 0.00 -27.25
C ASN A 413 -13.61 1.26 -26.55
N ASP A 414 -13.58 2.37 -27.28
CA ASP A 414 -13.22 3.67 -26.71
C ASP A 414 -14.19 4.01 -25.56
N VAL A 415 -13.68 3.97 -24.33
CA VAL A 415 -14.47 4.29 -23.14
C VAL A 415 -14.61 5.82 -23.07
N PRO A 416 -15.84 6.38 -23.08
CA PRO A 416 -16.09 7.80 -23.37
C PRO A 416 -15.74 8.77 -22.22
N VAL A 417 -14.83 8.38 -21.33
CA VAL A 417 -14.73 9.02 -20.01
C VAL A 417 -13.53 9.96 -19.86
N ASP A 418 -12.68 10.09 -20.90
CA ASP A 418 -11.72 11.20 -21.02
C ASP A 418 -11.24 11.37 -22.49
N SER A 419 -10.63 12.51 -22.80
CA SER A 419 -10.01 12.80 -24.11
C SER A 419 -8.79 11.92 -24.42
N HIS A 420 -8.27 11.20 -23.43
CA HIS A 420 -7.25 10.18 -23.59
C HIS A 420 -7.92 8.81 -23.78
N VAL A 421 -8.13 8.44 -25.04
CA VAL A 421 -8.60 7.11 -25.42
C VAL A 421 -7.66 6.05 -24.85
N ILE A 422 -8.15 5.27 -23.89
CA ILE A 422 -7.45 4.10 -23.36
C ILE A 422 -7.64 2.96 -24.36
N ARG A 423 -6.56 2.57 -25.07
CA ARG A 423 -6.56 1.40 -25.97
C ARG A 423 -5.82 0.24 -25.33
N TYR A 424 -6.50 -0.90 -25.21
CA TYR A 424 -5.97 -2.08 -24.52
C TYR A 424 -4.59 -2.53 -25.01
N GLN A 425 -4.40 -2.64 -26.32
CA GLN A 425 -3.23 -3.31 -26.89
C GLN A 425 -1.87 -2.60 -26.70
N LYS A 426 -1.83 -1.28 -26.49
CA LYS A 426 -0.56 -0.52 -26.43
C LYS A 426 -0.24 0.10 -25.08
N GLN A 427 -1.24 0.33 -24.23
CA GLN A 427 -1.05 1.19 -23.06
C GLN A 427 -1.10 0.42 -21.73
N PHE A 428 -1.77 -0.74 -21.63
CA PHE A 428 -1.98 -1.38 -20.32
C PHE A 428 -0.73 -1.97 -19.66
N LYS A 429 0.39 -2.14 -20.37
CA LYS A 429 1.67 -2.47 -19.73
C LYS A 429 2.18 -1.30 -18.88
N ASP A 430 1.90 -0.08 -19.34
CA ASP A 430 2.47 1.17 -18.80
C ASP A 430 1.43 2.07 -18.13
N ILE A 431 0.13 1.73 -18.18
CA ILE A 431 -0.94 2.50 -17.53
C ILE A 431 -0.78 2.42 -16.00
N PRO A 432 -0.76 3.58 -15.29
CA PRO A 432 -0.81 3.62 -13.85
C PRO A 432 -2.09 2.94 -13.32
N TYR A 433 -1.90 2.02 -12.37
CA TYR A 433 -2.96 1.20 -11.78
C TYR A 433 -4.15 1.99 -11.23
N TYR A 434 -3.94 3.23 -10.80
CA TYR A 434 -5.01 4.08 -10.30
C TYR A 434 -6.16 4.23 -11.31
N TYR A 435 -5.87 4.37 -12.62
CA TYR A 435 -6.90 4.48 -13.66
C TYR A 435 -7.72 3.19 -13.77
N LEU A 436 -7.04 2.04 -13.75
CA LEU A 436 -7.66 0.72 -13.75
C LEU A 436 -8.62 0.52 -12.56
N TYR A 437 -8.16 0.82 -11.35
CA TYR A 437 -8.90 0.66 -10.10
C TYR A 437 -10.22 1.45 -10.08
N LYS A 438 -10.25 2.58 -10.76
CA LYS A 438 -11.30 3.60 -10.69
C LYS A 438 -12.30 3.46 -11.84
N THR A 439 -11.83 3.19 -13.05
CA THR A 439 -12.69 2.99 -14.23
C THR A 439 -13.32 1.60 -14.27
N THR A 440 -12.63 0.57 -13.78
CA THR A 440 -13.13 -0.81 -13.85
C THR A 440 -14.45 -0.99 -13.08
N PRO A 441 -14.59 -0.58 -11.81
CA PRO A 441 -15.86 -0.68 -11.09
C PRO A 441 -17.03 -0.03 -11.84
N MET A 442 -16.84 1.16 -12.40
CA MET A 442 -17.88 1.86 -13.16
C MET A 442 -18.39 1.02 -14.35
N LEU A 443 -17.50 0.28 -15.00
CA LEU A 443 -17.81 -0.56 -16.16
C LEU A 443 -18.31 -1.97 -15.79
N THR A 444 -18.06 -2.43 -14.56
CA THR A 444 -18.27 -3.83 -14.16
C THR A 444 -19.36 -4.03 -13.11
N THR A 445 -19.56 -3.05 -12.24
CA THR A 445 -20.55 -3.07 -11.17
C THR A 445 -21.40 -1.80 -11.12
N GLY A 446 -20.86 -0.70 -11.60
CA GLY A 446 -21.49 0.61 -11.60
C GLY A 446 -22.54 0.79 -12.71
N PRO A 447 -22.89 2.05 -13.05
CA PRO A 447 -24.07 2.32 -13.87
C PRO A 447 -24.04 1.75 -15.30
N GLN A 448 -22.87 1.39 -15.84
CA GLN A 448 -22.78 0.83 -17.19
C GLN A 448 -23.53 -0.50 -17.32
N ILE A 449 -23.63 -1.31 -16.25
CA ILE A 449 -24.36 -2.60 -16.31
C ILE A 449 -25.82 -2.39 -16.72
N ILE A 450 -26.43 -1.28 -16.30
CA ILE A 450 -27.81 -0.94 -16.59
C ILE A 450 -27.92 -0.47 -18.03
N GLY A 451 -27.02 0.43 -18.46
CA GLY A 451 -26.97 0.90 -19.85
C GLY A 451 -26.86 -0.27 -20.84
N GLU A 452 -25.92 -1.19 -20.62
CA GLU A 452 -25.71 -2.33 -21.50
C GLU A 452 -26.88 -3.32 -21.49
N TYR A 453 -27.53 -3.55 -20.34
CA TYR A 453 -28.74 -4.36 -20.30
C TYR A 453 -29.80 -3.80 -21.27
N TYR A 454 -30.07 -2.49 -21.25
CA TYR A 454 -31.09 -1.90 -22.13
C TYR A 454 -30.66 -1.79 -23.59
N GLU A 455 -29.36 -1.56 -23.87
CA GLU A 455 -28.83 -1.64 -25.23
C GLU A 455 -29.06 -3.04 -25.83
N ASN A 456 -28.79 -4.09 -25.06
CA ASN A 456 -28.91 -5.49 -25.50
C ASN A 456 -30.36 -6.01 -25.52
N ASN A 457 -31.26 -5.44 -24.71
CA ASN A 457 -32.66 -5.87 -24.58
C ASN A 457 -33.68 -4.89 -25.20
N SER A 458 -33.22 -4.01 -26.09
CA SER A 458 -33.96 -2.89 -26.72
C SER A 458 -35.23 -3.25 -27.51
N LEU A 459 -35.64 -4.52 -27.55
CA LEU A 459 -36.80 -4.97 -28.31
C LEU A 459 -38.14 -4.89 -27.57
N ASN A 460 -38.23 -4.56 -26.27
CA ASN A 460 -39.52 -4.65 -25.56
C ASN A 460 -39.90 -3.55 -24.53
N ARG A 461 -39.03 -2.61 -24.14
CA ARG A 461 -39.36 -1.58 -23.11
C ARG A 461 -38.61 -0.27 -23.36
N ASN A 462 -39.30 0.87 -23.34
CA ASN A 462 -38.66 2.18 -23.48
C ASN A 462 -37.89 2.52 -22.20
N PHE A 463 -36.60 2.81 -22.32
CA PHE A 463 -35.72 3.13 -21.19
C PHE A 463 -36.25 4.30 -20.34
N SER A 464 -36.85 5.31 -20.97
CA SER A 464 -37.50 6.45 -20.30
C SER A 464 -38.65 6.07 -19.37
N ASP A 465 -39.33 4.93 -19.61
CA ASP A 465 -40.47 4.49 -18.80
C ASP A 465 -40.05 4.10 -17.37
N HIS A 466 -38.75 3.98 -17.12
CA HIS A 466 -38.16 3.61 -15.84
C HIS A 466 -37.62 4.81 -15.04
N ASN A 467 -37.71 6.04 -15.56
CA ASN A 467 -37.12 7.19 -14.90
C ASN A 467 -37.78 7.52 -13.54
N VAL A 468 -36.97 7.94 -12.56
CA VAL A 468 -37.39 8.46 -11.24
C VAL A 468 -37.80 9.94 -11.32
N SER A 469 -37.29 10.70 -12.30
CA SER A 469 -37.54 12.15 -12.44
C SER A 469 -37.58 12.59 -13.90
N ASP A 470 -38.54 13.43 -14.29
CA ASP A 470 -38.57 14.05 -15.63
C ASP A 470 -37.44 15.09 -15.85
N ALA A 471 -36.71 15.48 -14.80
CA ALA A 471 -35.58 16.41 -14.86
C ALA A 471 -34.25 15.67 -15.05
N PRO A 472 -33.30 16.19 -15.85
CA PRO A 472 -31.97 15.61 -15.98
C PRO A 472 -31.25 15.68 -14.63
N PHE A 473 -30.91 14.52 -14.05
CA PHE A 473 -30.15 14.48 -12.81
C PHE A 473 -28.69 14.89 -13.02
N PHE A 474 -28.05 15.35 -11.96
CA PHE A 474 -26.68 15.84 -11.98
C PHE A 474 -25.73 14.77 -11.43
N MET A 475 -24.96 14.11 -12.30
CA MET A 475 -23.74 13.43 -11.86
C MET A 475 -22.70 14.51 -11.56
N GLU A 476 -22.57 14.92 -10.30
CA GLU A 476 -21.65 16.00 -9.96
C GLU A 476 -20.21 15.70 -10.39
N ASN A 477 -19.84 14.43 -10.55
CA ASN A 477 -18.50 14.06 -10.99
C ASN A 477 -18.38 12.60 -11.48
N VAL A 478 -18.66 12.30 -12.75
CA VAL A 478 -18.05 11.10 -13.38
C VAL A 478 -16.51 11.16 -13.26
N GLN A 479 -15.94 12.36 -13.18
CA GLN A 479 -14.52 12.61 -12.87
C GLN A 479 -14.09 12.34 -11.41
N THR A 480 -15.00 12.13 -10.45
CA THR A 480 -14.59 11.65 -9.11
C THR A 480 -14.18 10.19 -9.18
N TRP A 481 -14.77 9.47 -10.13
CA TRP A 481 -14.36 8.14 -10.53
C TRP A 481 -13.15 8.17 -11.45
N ILE A 482 -12.83 9.26 -12.17
CA ILE A 482 -11.64 9.34 -13.06
C ILE A 482 -10.92 10.67 -12.85
N ARG A 483 -9.79 10.64 -12.12
CA ARG A 483 -8.94 11.82 -11.90
C ARG A 483 -7.95 12.00 -13.05
N LYS A 484 -7.57 13.25 -13.31
CA LYS A 484 -6.67 13.60 -14.42
C LYS A 484 -5.21 13.49 -14.01
N GLU A 485 -4.36 13.29 -15.00
CA GLU A 485 -2.92 13.40 -14.85
C GLU A 485 -2.57 14.84 -14.40
N GLY A 486 -1.97 14.98 -13.21
CA GLY A 486 -1.63 16.28 -12.62
C GLY A 486 -2.42 16.68 -11.38
N ASP A 487 -3.48 15.96 -10.99
CA ASP A 487 -4.32 16.31 -9.83
C ASP A 487 -3.62 16.15 -8.45
N GLY A 488 -2.30 15.89 -8.39
CA GLY A 488 -1.56 15.59 -7.15
C GLY A 488 -1.89 14.22 -6.54
N TYR A 489 -2.79 13.47 -7.16
CA TYR A 489 -3.23 12.13 -6.75
C TYR A 489 -2.68 10.99 -7.62
N SER A 490 -1.95 11.31 -8.69
CA SER A 490 -1.33 10.33 -9.62
C SER A 490 -0.26 9.43 -8.99
N ASN A 491 0.23 9.78 -7.79
CA ASN A 491 1.30 9.05 -7.09
C ASN A 491 0.81 8.08 -5.99
N LYS A 492 -0.50 7.82 -5.87
CA LYS A 492 -1.05 7.14 -4.69
C LYS A 492 -1.41 5.69 -4.99
N THR A 493 -0.58 4.79 -4.48
CA THR A 493 -0.81 3.34 -4.41
C THR A 493 -2.00 3.02 -3.51
N LEU A 494 -2.66 1.87 -3.72
CA LEU A 494 -3.69 1.41 -2.80
C LEU A 494 -3.05 1.17 -1.43
N ALA A 495 -3.45 1.95 -0.43
CA ALA A 495 -3.02 1.79 0.95
C ALA A 495 -3.81 0.67 1.61
N PHE A 496 -3.51 -0.58 1.25
CA PHE A 496 -4.04 -1.72 1.96
C PHE A 496 -3.43 -1.79 3.36
N THR A 497 -4.28 -1.94 4.36
CA THR A 497 -3.84 -2.14 5.74
C THR A 497 -4.29 -3.52 6.21
N PHE A 498 -3.37 -4.27 6.80
CA PHE A 498 -3.61 -5.59 7.37
C PHE A 498 -3.33 -5.57 8.88
N GLU A 499 -3.93 -6.47 9.65
CA GLU A 499 -3.68 -6.55 11.11
C GLU A 499 -2.29 -7.11 11.40
N ASN A 500 -1.85 -8.06 10.58
CA ASN A 500 -0.55 -8.69 10.70
C ASN A 500 -0.01 -9.10 9.32
N ARG A 501 1.23 -9.58 9.35
CA ARG A 501 2.00 -9.99 8.18
C ARG A 501 1.38 -11.20 7.47
N GLU A 502 0.86 -12.16 8.23
CA GLU A 502 0.26 -13.39 7.69
C GLU A 502 -1.00 -13.09 6.88
N LEU A 503 -1.88 -12.24 7.41
CA LEU A 503 -3.06 -11.76 6.71
C LEU A 503 -2.64 -10.96 5.47
N ALA A 504 -1.62 -10.11 5.56
CA ALA A 504 -1.12 -9.39 4.38
C ALA A 504 -0.71 -10.35 3.25
N ILE A 505 0.04 -11.41 3.56
CA ILE A 505 0.45 -12.42 2.57
C ILE A 505 -0.78 -13.11 1.95
N LYS A 506 -1.68 -13.64 2.79
CA LYS A 506 -2.87 -14.37 2.33
C LYS A 506 -3.74 -13.51 1.41
N HIS A 507 -4.00 -12.27 1.83
CA HIS A 507 -4.84 -11.35 1.09
C HIS A 507 -4.18 -10.88 -0.21
N ILE A 508 -2.90 -10.50 -0.20
CA ILE A 508 -2.19 -10.07 -1.41
C ILE A 508 -2.10 -11.20 -2.44
N VAL A 509 -1.75 -12.43 -2.03
CA VAL A 509 -1.75 -13.58 -2.95
C VAL A 509 -3.12 -13.77 -3.58
N THR A 510 -4.18 -13.72 -2.78
CA THR A 510 -5.56 -13.85 -3.26
C THR A 510 -5.90 -12.74 -4.27
N TYR A 511 -5.49 -11.49 -4.02
CA TYR A 511 -5.76 -10.37 -4.91
C TYR A 511 -4.98 -10.46 -6.21
N ILE A 512 -3.72 -10.89 -6.16
CA ILE A 512 -2.91 -11.11 -7.37
C ILE A 512 -3.54 -12.20 -8.23
N LEU A 513 -3.95 -13.33 -7.65
CA LEU A 513 -4.61 -14.41 -8.41
C LEU A 513 -5.90 -13.92 -9.07
N TYR A 514 -6.64 -13.04 -8.41
CA TYR A 514 -7.82 -12.44 -8.98
C TYR A 514 -7.50 -11.45 -10.11
N ASP A 515 -6.50 -10.59 -9.90
CA ASP A 515 -6.02 -9.66 -10.93
C ASP A 515 -5.53 -10.42 -12.16
N LEU A 516 -4.85 -11.56 -11.98
CA LEU A 516 -4.41 -12.42 -13.10
C LEU A 516 -5.57 -13.05 -13.88
N LYS A 517 -6.75 -13.24 -13.28
CA LYS A 517 -7.93 -13.65 -14.06
C LYS A 517 -8.41 -12.54 -14.99
N ARG A 518 -8.28 -11.27 -14.57
CA ARG A 518 -8.72 -10.11 -15.35
C ARG A 518 -7.65 -9.59 -16.30
N GLU A 519 -6.39 -9.71 -15.92
CA GLU A 519 -5.21 -9.30 -16.65
C GLU A 519 -4.17 -10.43 -16.63
N PRO A 520 -4.39 -11.50 -17.41
CA PRO A 520 -3.55 -12.69 -17.37
C PRO A 520 -2.12 -12.47 -17.85
N ARG A 521 -1.85 -11.34 -18.52
CA ARG A 521 -0.55 -11.05 -19.15
C ARG A 521 0.41 -10.33 -18.21
N VAL A 522 -0.05 -9.74 -17.11
CA VAL A 522 0.78 -8.87 -16.26
C VAL A 522 0.53 -9.15 -14.78
N LEU A 523 1.55 -9.62 -14.07
CA LEU A 523 1.55 -9.70 -12.61
C LEU A 523 2.01 -8.36 -12.04
N ARG A 524 1.13 -7.63 -11.35
CA ARG A 524 1.40 -6.29 -10.83
C ARG A 524 1.62 -6.28 -9.31
N LEU A 525 2.89 -6.25 -8.88
CA LEU A 525 3.23 -6.09 -7.46
C LEU A 525 3.12 -4.63 -7.01
N ASP A 526 3.33 -3.68 -7.92
CA ASP A 526 3.17 -2.24 -7.70
C ASP A 526 1.78 -1.84 -7.18
N ASN A 527 0.75 -2.62 -7.54
CA ASN A 527 -0.61 -2.48 -7.00
C ASN A 527 -0.66 -2.63 -5.47
N TYR A 528 0.28 -3.39 -4.90
CA TYR A 528 0.34 -3.77 -3.49
C TYR A 528 1.57 -3.17 -2.79
N LYS A 529 2.18 -2.12 -3.35
CA LYS A 529 3.38 -1.47 -2.83
C LYS A 529 3.34 -1.26 -1.31
N ALA A 530 2.32 -0.57 -0.80
CA ALA A 530 2.23 -0.20 0.61
C ALA A 530 2.35 -1.40 1.56
N PRO A 531 1.52 -2.45 1.46
CA PRO A 531 1.69 -3.62 2.33
C PRO A 531 2.92 -4.47 1.99
N LEU A 532 3.36 -4.54 0.72
CA LEU A 532 4.57 -5.28 0.36
C LEU A 532 5.82 -4.68 1.04
N GLU A 533 5.90 -3.35 1.08
CA GLU A 533 6.96 -2.61 1.76
C GLU A 533 6.82 -2.67 3.28
N GLN A 534 5.62 -2.39 3.80
CA GLN A 534 5.34 -2.37 5.24
C GLN A 534 5.72 -3.70 5.91
N TYR A 535 5.38 -4.82 5.27
CA TYR A 535 5.58 -6.15 5.83
C TYR A 535 6.82 -6.87 5.29
N ASN A 536 7.51 -6.29 4.30
CA ASN A 536 8.64 -6.89 3.59
C ASN A 536 8.33 -8.33 3.13
N ILE A 537 7.28 -8.47 2.31
CA ILE A 537 6.70 -9.76 1.91
C ILE A 537 6.70 -10.03 0.40
N GLY A 538 7.28 -9.15 -0.43
CA GLY A 538 7.26 -9.33 -1.90
C GLY A 538 7.88 -10.65 -2.36
N ASP A 539 9.04 -11.02 -1.81
CA ASP A 539 9.70 -12.30 -2.08
C ASP A 539 8.80 -13.51 -1.77
N ILE A 540 8.16 -13.51 -0.60
CA ILE A 540 7.28 -14.61 -0.15
C ILE A 540 6.04 -14.71 -1.03
N VAL A 541 5.42 -13.58 -1.35
CA VAL A 541 4.25 -13.54 -2.22
C VAL A 541 4.56 -14.16 -3.58
N ILE A 542 5.69 -13.78 -4.20
CA ILE A 542 6.11 -14.37 -5.49
C ILE A 542 6.41 -15.86 -5.35
N GLN A 543 7.14 -16.28 -4.33
CA GLN A 543 7.45 -17.69 -4.12
C GLN A 543 6.18 -18.54 -3.98
N ILE A 544 5.19 -18.07 -3.22
CA ILE A 544 3.89 -18.75 -3.08
C ILE A 544 3.19 -18.86 -4.43
N LEU A 545 3.11 -17.77 -5.19
CA LEU A 545 2.45 -17.75 -6.50
C LEU A 545 3.12 -18.75 -7.46
N PHE A 546 4.43 -18.69 -7.64
CA PHE A 546 5.16 -19.57 -8.55
C PHE A 546 5.23 -21.04 -8.09
N THR A 547 5.00 -21.30 -6.80
CA THR A 547 4.91 -22.67 -6.28
C THR A 547 3.51 -23.27 -6.47
N HIS A 548 2.45 -22.47 -6.33
CA HIS A 548 1.09 -23.00 -6.16
C HIS A 548 0.09 -22.59 -7.24
N ALA A 549 0.41 -21.61 -8.10
CA ALA A 549 -0.55 -21.01 -9.05
C ALA A 549 -0.14 -21.19 -10.52
N GLY A 550 0.43 -22.36 -10.87
CA GLY A 550 0.98 -22.59 -12.21
C GLY A 550 0.00 -22.32 -13.36
N ASP A 551 -1.29 -22.63 -13.18
CA ASP A 551 -2.31 -22.41 -14.21
C ASP A 551 -2.60 -20.91 -14.41
N GLU A 552 -2.71 -20.14 -13.33
CA GLU A 552 -2.90 -18.68 -13.40
C GLU A 552 -1.68 -17.95 -13.96
N LEU A 553 -0.48 -18.55 -13.86
CA LEU A 553 0.76 -17.93 -14.33
C LEU A 553 1.08 -18.23 -15.82
N SER A 554 0.33 -19.10 -16.48
CA SER A 554 0.69 -19.62 -17.82
C SER A 554 0.72 -18.55 -18.92
N GLU A 555 -0.04 -17.48 -18.73
CA GLU A 555 -0.24 -16.40 -19.71
C GLU A 555 0.60 -15.15 -19.43
N ILE A 556 1.34 -15.13 -18.33
CA ILE A 556 2.04 -13.92 -17.87
C ILE A 556 3.21 -13.62 -18.79
N GLU A 557 3.28 -12.38 -19.27
CA GLU A 557 4.35 -11.83 -20.10
C GLU A 557 5.34 -10.99 -19.28
N SER A 558 4.90 -10.37 -18.17
CA SER A 558 5.75 -9.52 -17.34
C SER A 558 5.33 -9.49 -15.86
N ILE A 559 6.30 -9.19 -14.99
CA ILE A 559 6.08 -8.89 -13.57
C ILE A 559 6.47 -7.43 -13.29
N VAL A 560 5.49 -6.58 -13.00
CA VAL A 560 5.70 -5.17 -12.67
C VAL A 560 5.99 -5.03 -11.17
N GLY A 561 6.99 -4.22 -10.82
CA GLY A 561 7.42 -4.01 -9.43
C GLY A 561 8.35 -5.11 -8.88
N PHE A 562 8.73 -6.11 -9.68
CA PHE A 562 9.60 -7.20 -9.19
C PHE A 562 10.90 -6.68 -8.54
N LYS A 563 11.60 -5.74 -9.20
CA LYS A 563 12.84 -5.12 -8.69
C LYS A 563 12.66 -4.44 -7.34
N GLU A 564 11.53 -3.78 -7.18
CA GLU A 564 11.28 -2.91 -6.04
C GLU A 564 10.94 -3.75 -4.79
N PHE A 565 10.20 -4.84 -4.98
CA PHE A 565 9.61 -5.60 -3.88
C PHE A 565 10.23 -6.99 -3.64
N CYS A 566 10.99 -7.53 -4.58
CA CYS A 566 11.66 -8.84 -4.44
C CYS A 566 13.17 -8.64 -4.44
N LYS A 567 13.80 -8.88 -3.28
CA LYS A 567 15.23 -8.63 -3.06
C LYS A 567 16.02 -9.91 -2.86
N ASP A 568 15.36 -11.04 -2.62
CA ASP A 568 16.02 -12.33 -2.42
C ASP A 568 16.37 -12.96 -3.78
N SER A 569 17.64 -13.33 -3.95
CA SER A 569 18.12 -14.05 -5.13
C SER A 569 17.41 -15.40 -5.33
N ASN A 570 17.00 -16.05 -4.24
CA ASN A 570 16.26 -17.32 -4.28
C ASN A 570 14.87 -17.15 -4.91
N THR A 571 14.24 -15.97 -4.76
CA THR A 571 12.96 -15.66 -5.41
C THR A 571 13.12 -15.61 -6.91
N ALA A 572 14.18 -14.96 -7.38
CA ALA A 572 14.49 -14.92 -8.81
C ALA A 572 14.74 -16.34 -9.34
N GLU A 573 15.54 -17.15 -8.64
CA GLU A 573 15.79 -18.55 -9.00
C GLU A 573 14.48 -19.37 -9.04
N ALA A 574 13.57 -19.18 -8.10
CA ALA A 574 12.26 -19.82 -8.10
C ALA A 574 11.46 -19.47 -9.36
N VAL A 575 11.44 -18.20 -9.77
CA VAL A 575 10.80 -17.75 -11.02
C VAL A 575 11.48 -18.39 -12.24
N PHE A 576 12.81 -18.39 -12.32
CA PHE A 576 13.54 -19.07 -13.42
C PHE A 576 13.20 -20.55 -13.51
N ASN A 577 13.19 -21.25 -12.37
CA ASN A 577 12.88 -22.67 -12.33
C ASN A 577 11.43 -22.95 -12.72
N ALA A 578 10.49 -22.08 -12.36
CA ALA A 578 9.09 -22.19 -12.77
C ALA A 578 8.92 -21.97 -14.28
N VAL A 579 9.62 -20.99 -14.86
CA VAL A 579 9.64 -20.79 -16.32
C VAL A 579 10.22 -22.02 -17.03
N LYS A 580 11.34 -22.58 -16.53
CA LYS A 580 11.93 -23.82 -17.07
C LYS A 580 10.99 -25.03 -16.99
N LYS A 581 10.14 -25.10 -15.96
CA LYS A 581 9.11 -26.13 -15.81
C LYS A 581 7.87 -25.88 -16.67
N GLY A 582 7.83 -24.80 -17.45
CA GLY A 582 6.69 -24.46 -18.30
C GLY A 582 5.49 -23.86 -17.55
N GLN A 583 5.68 -23.40 -16.30
CA GLN A 583 4.60 -22.81 -15.49
C GLN A 583 4.30 -21.35 -15.88
N ALA A 584 5.28 -20.64 -16.44
CA ALA A 584 5.12 -19.27 -16.96
C ALA A 584 5.85 -19.11 -18.30
N PRO A 585 5.44 -19.83 -19.36
CA PRO A 585 6.20 -19.97 -20.60
C PRO A 585 6.31 -18.66 -21.41
N LYS A 586 5.43 -17.69 -21.17
CA LYS A 586 5.40 -16.40 -21.87
C LYS A 586 6.17 -15.29 -21.16
N LEU A 587 6.66 -15.55 -19.95
CA LEU A 587 7.26 -14.52 -19.11
C LEU A 587 8.58 -14.03 -19.70
N ASN A 588 8.67 -12.74 -20.03
CA ASN A 588 9.92 -12.13 -20.41
C ASN A 588 10.84 -12.03 -19.19
N LEU A 589 11.92 -12.81 -19.20
CA LEU A 589 12.92 -12.83 -18.14
C LEU A 589 13.88 -11.64 -18.20
N GLU A 590 13.96 -10.89 -19.30
CA GLU A 590 14.92 -9.78 -19.44
C GLU A 590 14.86 -8.75 -18.31
N PRO A 591 13.68 -8.26 -17.87
CA PRO A 591 13.60 -7.33 -16.74
C PRO A 591 14.07 -7.96 -15.41
N LEU A 592 13.96 -9.28 -15.26
CA LEU A 592 14.39 -10.03 -14.07
C LEU A 592 15.91 -10.24 -14.05
N LEU A 593 16.53 -10.37 -15.23
CA LEU A 593 17.98 -10.52 -15.40
C LEU A 593 18.77 -9.29 -14.91
N PHE A 594 18.16 -8.10 -14.89
CA PHE A 594 18.79 -6.86 -14.42
C PHE A 594 18.84 -6.71 -12.89
N ASN A 595 18.08 -7.51 -12.13
CA ASN A 595 18.09 -7.48 -10.65
C ASN A 595 19.06 -8.47 -10.03
N LEU A 596 19.51 -9.41 -10.84
CA LEU A 596 20.50 -10.38 -10.43
C LEU A 596 21.84 -9.83 -10.83
N ASP A 597 22.49 -9.14 -9.89
CA ASP A 597 23.95 -8.94 -9.89
C ASP A 597 24.70 -10.28 -9.69
N ASN A 598 24.02 -11.39 -9.95
CA ASN A 598 24.51 -12.74 -9.81
C ASN A 598 25.14 -13.17 -11.13
N ARG A 599 26.46 -13.09 -11.13
CA ARG A 599 27.39 -13.85 -11.95
C ARG A 599 26.85 -15.19 -12.50
N GLN A 600 26.12 -15.97 -11.70
CA GLN A 600 25.48 -17.24 -12.14
C GLN A 600 24.42 -17.10 -13.22
N VAL A 601 23.66 -16.01 -13.21
CA VAL A 601 22.62 -15.72 -14.21
C VAL A 601 23.24 -15.28 -15.52
N ALA A 602 24.31 -14.48 -15.45
CA ALA A 602 25.11 -14.14 -16.61
C ALA A 602 25.74 -15.40 -17.23
N ILE A 603 26.27 -16.32 -16.41
CA ILE A 603 26.74 -17.63 -16.86
C ILE A 603 25.61 -18.39 -17.56
N HIS A 604 24.44 -18.49 -16.94
CA HIS A 604 23.32 -19.24 -17.50
C HIS A 604 22.82 -18.66 -18.83
N ARG A 605 22.69 -17.33 -18.93
CA ARG A 605 22.31 -16.62 -20.15
C ARG A 605 23.31 -16.87 -21.26
N VAL A 606 24.61 -16.63 -20.99
CA VAL A 606 25.66 -16.80 -21.98
C VAL A 606 25.73 -18.26 -22.45
N VAL A 607 25.64 -19.24 -21.54
CA VAL A 607 25.60 -20.66 -21.92
C VAL A 607 24.37 -20.99 -22.77
N THR A 608 23.18 -20.51 -22.39
CA THR A 608 21.93 -20.78 -23.12
C THR A 608 21.97 -20.19 -24.53
N ASP A 609 22.37 -18.93 -24.64
CA ASP A 609 22.45 -18.23 -25.93
C ASP A 609 23.53 -18.85 -26.82
N LEU A 610 24.68 -19.25 -26.26
CA LEU A 610 25.73 -19.98 -26.99
C LEU A 610 25.24 -21.34 -27.51
N LEU A 611 24.44 -22.07 -26.72
CA LEU A 611 23.86 -23.35 -27.16
C LEU A 611 22.82 -23.16 -28.28
N GLN A 612 22.09 -22.03 -28.26
CA GLN A 612 21.18 -21.67 -29.35
C GLN A 612 21.96 -21.27 -30.60
N ASP A 613 23.03 -20.48 -30.45
CA ASP A 613 23.94 -20.12 -31.53
C ASP A 613 24.57 -21.36 -32.17
N LEU A 614 25.02 -22.33 -31.38
CA LEU A 614 25.51 -23.62 -31.90
C LEU A 614 24.44 -24.45 -32.62
N THR A 615 23.17 -24.23 -32.31
CA THR A 615 22.08 -24.90 -33.04
C THR A 615 21.89 -24.25 -34.42
N ASN A 616 22.17 -22.95 -34.54
CA ASN A 616 22.04 -22.18 -35.78
C ASN A 616 23.32 -22.24 -36.65
N ASP A 617 24.49 -22.27 -36.02
CA ASP A 617 25.81 -22.38 -36.65
C ASP A 617 26.69 -23.36 -35.85
N PRO A 618 26.57 -24.68 -36.13
CA PRO A 618 27.27 -25.71 -35.35
C PRO A 618 28.80 -25.64 -35.48
N GLY A 619 29.32 -24.95 -36.50
CA GLY A 619 30.74 -24.91 -36.82
C GLY A 619 31.54 -23.92 -35.97
N VAL A 620 30.90 -22.93 -35.34
CA VAL A 620 31.60 -21.81 -34.68
C VAL A 620 30.95 -21.45 -33.34
N LEU A 621 31.74 -21.45 -32.27
CA LEU A 621 31.33 -20.96 -30.96
C LEU A 621 31.77 -19.50 -30.76
N HIS A 622 30.83 -18.57 -30.75
CA HIS A 622 31.08 -17.12 -30.70
C HIS A 622 31.03 -16.54 -29.28
N LEU A 623 32.11 -16.66 -28.50
CA LEU A 623 32.20 -16.02 -27.18
C LEU A 623 32.22 -14.48 -27.28
N ASP A 624 32.76 -13.97 -28.38
CA ASP A 624 32.88 -12.54 -28.67
C ASP A 624 31.53 -11.80 -28.79
N LYS A 625 30.46 -12.48 -29.20
CA LYS A 625 29.10 -11.93 -29.19
C LYS A 625 28.63 -11.54 -27.78
N TYR A 626 29.18 -12.17 -26.73
CA TYR A 626 28.80 -11.97 -25.34
C TYR A 626 29.86 -11.20 -24.54
N GLN A 627 30.76 -10.47 -25.22
CA GLN A 627 31.92 -9.83 -24.61
C GLN A 627 31.59 -8.90 -23.43
N GLU A 628 30.46 -8.18 -23.46
CA GLU A 628 30.06 -7.29 -22.38
C GLU A 628 29.77 -8.07 -21.10
N LEU A 629 29.00 -9.17 -21.20
CA LEU A 629 28.68 -10.03 -20.06
C LEU A 629 29.91 -10.80 -19.56
N LEU A 630 30.71 -11.35 -20.49
CA LEU A 630 31.92 -12.11 -20.15
C LEU A 630 32.94 -11.25 -19.41
N LYS A 631 33.16 -10.00 -19.86
CA LYS A 631 34.07 -9.05 -19.19
C LYS A 631 33.48 -8.52 -17.89
N LYS A 632 32.23 -8.07 -17.91
CA LYS A 632 31.58 -7.45 -16.73
C LYS A 632 31.61 -8.38 -15.51
N TYR A 633 31.41 -9.69 -15.71
CA TYR A 633 31.32 -10.65 -14.60
C TYR A 633 32.55 -11.54 -14.44
N ASN A 634 33.54 -11.45 -15.32
CA ASN A 634 34.72 -12.32 -15.37
C ASN A 634 34.34 -13.82 -15.30
N ILE A 635 33.53 -14.26 -16.27
CA ILE A 635 32.89 -15.60 -16.29
C ILE A 635 33.28 -16.47 -17.50
N GLY A 636 34.21 -16.02 -18.36
CA GLY A 636 34.54 -16.74 -19.59
C GLY A 636 35.03 -18.17 -19.34
N ASP A 637 35.93 -18.36 -18.38
CA ASP A 637 36.44 -19.68 -17.99
C ASP A 637 35.34 -20.64 -17.51
N GLU A 638 34.36 -20.16 -16.74
CA GLU A 638 33.26 -20.97 -16.21
C GLU A 638 32.20 -21.30 -17.24
N VAL A 639 31.89 -20.36 -18.13
CA VAL A 639 31.00 -20.59 -19.28
C VAL A 639 31.57 -21.71 -20.15
N VAL A 640 32.87 -21.66 -20.45
CA VAL A 640 33.55 -22.71 -21.20
C VAL A 640 33.50 -24.02 -20.42
N GLN A 641 33.86 -24.03 -19.14
CA GLN A 641 33.81 -25.25 -18.32
C GLN A 641 32.41 -25.90 -18.33
N ILE A 642 31.34 -25.13 -18.17
CA ILE A 642 29.95 -25.64 -18.16
C ILE A 642 29.58 -26.20 -19.53
N LEU A 643 29.88 -25.49 -20.62
CA LEU A 643 29.61 -25.96 -21.98
C LEU A 643 30.28 -27.31 -22.23
N PHE A 644 31.56 -27.45 -21.89
CA PHE A 644 32.31 -28.68 -22.11
C PHE A 644 31.89 -29.82 -21.19
N THR A 645 31.41 -29.52 -19.99
CA THR A 645 30.94 -30.55 -19.05
C THR A 645 29.52 -31.02 -19.37
N HIS A 646 28.64 -30.15 -19.88
CA HIS A 646 27.18 -30.44 -19.93
C HIS A 646 26.59 -30.45 -21.34
N ALA A 647 27.30 -29.95 -22.36
CA ALA A 647 26.81 -29.85 -23.74
C ALA A 647 27.70 -30.58 -24.76
N ASN A 648 28.37 -31.64 -24.31
CA ASN A 648 29.38 -32.38 -25.06
C ASN A 648 28.92 -32.82 -26.48
N ASP A 649 27.67 -33.28 -26.61
CA ASP A 649 27.16 -33.73 -27.91
C ASP A 649 27.01 -32.60 -28.94
N LYS A 650 26.66 -31.38 -28.51
CA LYS A 650 26.56 -30.23 -29.42
C LYS A 650 27.94 -29.67 -29.80
N LEU A 651 28.96 -29.92 -28.99
CA LEU A 651 30.32 -29.40 -29.21
C LEU A 651 31.13 -30.20 -30.23
N LYS A 652 30.71 -31.43 -30.58
CA LYS A 652 31.39 -32.30 -31.57
C LYS A 652 31.51 -31.67 -32.95
N GLU A 653 30.59 -30.78 -33.31
CA GLU A 653 30.54 -30.12 -34.62
C GLU A 653 31.36 -28.82 -34.68
N VAL A 654 31.84 -28.32 -33.53
CA VAL A 654 32.55 -27.05 -33.42
C VAL A 654 33.95 -27.15 -34.01
N LYS A 655 34.22 -26.31 -35.01
CA LYS A 655 35.49 -26.23 -35.75
C LYS A 655 36.36 -25.06 -35.27
N SER A 656 35.75 -24.02 -34.73
CA SER A 656 36.44 -22.86 -34.17
C SER A 656 35.70 -22.25 -32.97
N ILE A 657 36.46 -21.66 -32.05
CA ILE A 657 35.93 -20.89 -30.92
C ILE A 657 36.51 -19.48 -31.03
N VAL A 658 35.66 -18.48 -31.23
CA VAL A 658 36.06 -17.09 -31.42
C VAL A 658 36.02 -16.36 -30.08
N GLY A 659 37.11 -15.67 -29.73
CA GLY A 659 37.22 -14.88 -28.49
C GLY A 659 37.77 -15.65 -27.27
N LEU A 660 38.13 -16.93 -27.43
CA LEU A 660 38.64 -17.76 -26.33
C LEU A 660 39.85 -17.14 -25.61
N ASP A 661 40.80 -16.60 -26.37
CA ASP A 661 42.02 -15.90 -25.91
C ASP A 661 41.74 -14.60 -25.15
N LYS A 662 40.58 -13.99 -25.38
CA LYS A 662 40.19 -12.71 -24.78
C LYS A 662 39.42 -12.88 -23.48
N PHE A 663 38.69 -13.98 -23.33
CA PHE A 663 37.73 -14.14 -22.22
C PHE A 663 38.07 -15.29 -21.28
N CYS A 664 38.98 -16.20 -21.65
CA CYS A 664 39.45 -17.28 -20.78
C CYS A 664 40.91 -17.05 -20.42
N THR A 665 41.21 -17.02 -19.13
CA THR A 665 42.56 -16.71 -18.62
C THR A 665 43.10 -17.78 -17.69
N GLU A 666 42.26 -18.72 -17.26
CA GLU A 666 42.65 -19.73 -16.27
C GLU A 666 43.31 -20.95 -16.94
N PRO A 667 44.44 -21.45 -16.40
CA PRO A 667 45.07 -22.69 -16.86
C PRO A 667 44.14 -23.92 -16.81
N SER A 668 43.13 -23.91 -15.93
CA SER A 668 42.12 -24.97 -15.83
C SER A 668 41.30 -25.10 -17.10
N THR A 669 40.94 -24.00 -17.76
CA THR A 669 40.20 -23.98 -19.03
C THR A 669 41.02 -24.59 -20.15
N ALA A 670 42.34 -24.31 -20.17
CA ALA A 670 43.27 -24.93 -21.10
C ALA A 670 43.33 -26.46 -20.94
N ASN A 671 43.32 -26.95 -19.69
CA ASN A 671 43.29 -28.37 -19.40
C ASN A 671 41.96 -29.02 -19.82
N ILE A 672 40.83 -28.35 -19.60
CA ILE A 672 39.51 -28.83 -20.02
C ILE A 672 39.46 -28.98 -21.55
N LEU A 673 39.90 -27.98 -22.30
CA LEU A 673 39.94 -28.02 -23.76
C LEU A 673 40.89 -29.12 -24.28
N THR A 674 42.05 -29.27 -23.65
CA THR A 674 43.03 -30.30 -24.01
C THR A 674 42.47 -31.71 -23.78
N ASN A 675 41.77 -31.91 -22.65
CA ASN A 675 41.14 -33.20 -22.34
C ASN A 675 39.97 -33.48 -23.29
N ALA A 676 39.11 -32.50 -23.56
CA ALA A 676 38.02 -32.64 -24.53
C ALA A 676 38.54 -33.02 -25.93
N MET A 677 39.66 -32.44 -26.38
CA MET A 677 40.31 -32.85 -27.63
C MET A 677 40.86 -34.27 -27.57
N ARG A 678 41.55 -34.65 -26.50
CA ARG A 678 42.10 -36.01 -26.32
C ARG A 678 41.01 -37.06 -26.29
N GLU A 679 39.85 -36.74 -25.72
CA GLU A 679 38.68 -37.61 -25.62
C GLU A 679 37.84 -37.62 -26.91
N GLY A 680 38.26 -36.91 -27.97
CA GLY A 680 37.55 -36.86 -29.24
C GLY A 680 36.24 -36.08 -29.20
N GLN A 681 36.05 -35.25 -28.17
CA GLN A 681 34.88 -34.37 -27.99
C GLN A 681 34.96 -33.10 -28.85
N LEU A 682 36.17 -32.74 -29.29
CA LEU A 682 36.46 -31.66 -30.23
C LEU A 682 37.30 -32.15 -31.42
N PRO A 683 36.79 -33.07 -32.26
CA PRO A 683 37.58 -33.69 -33.32
C PRO A 683 37.96 -32.72 -34.44
N ALA A 684 37.28 -31.57 -34.53
CA ALA A 684 37.39 -30.63 -35.64
C ALA A 684 38.06 -29.28 -35.29
N LEU A 685 38.55 -29.11 -34.05
CA LEU A 685 39.15 -27.84 -33.63
C LEU A 685 40.53 -27.63 -34.27
N ASN A 686 40.73 -26.49 -34.93
CA ASN A 686 42.00 -26.16 -35.59
C ASN A 686 43.17 -26.07 -34.57
N PRO A 687 44.25 -26.85 -34.72
CA PRO A 687 45.43 -26.81 -33.84
C PRO A 687 46.08 -25.42 -33.72
N GLN A 688 45.92 -24.57 -34.73
CA GLN A 688 46.48 -23.22 -34.74
C GLN A 688 45.83 -22.31 -33.69
N SER A 689 44.49 -22.34 -33.57
CA SER A 689 43.73 -21.55 -32.58
C SER A 689 44.11 -21.91 -31.14
N LEU A 690 44.46 -23.19 -30.91
CA LEU A 690 44.91 -23.68 -29.61
C LEU A 690 46.33 -23.21 -29.28
N ASN A 691 47.24 -23.25 -30.26
CA ASN A 691 48.61 -22.76 -30.10
C ASN A 691 48.65 -21.25 -29.82
N ASP A 692 47.75 -20.48 -30.44
CA ASP A 692 47.62 -19.04 -30.19
C ASP A 692 47.11 -18.76 -28.77
N PHE A 693 46.15 -19.56 -28.27
CA PHE A 693 45.67 -19.51 -26.88
C PHE A 693 46.78 -19.86 -25.86
N PHE A 694 47.54 -20.95 -26.08
CA PHE A 694 48.64 -21.33 -25.19
C PHE A 694 49.78 -20.30 -25.15
N ARG A 695 50.11 -19.68 -26.30
CA ARG A 695 51.09 -18.58 -26.35
C ARG A 695 50.61 -17.33 -25.60
N ALA A 696 49.31 -17.01 -25.68
CA ALA A 696 48.73 -15.90 -24.93
C ALA A 696 48.77 -16.15 -23.41
N LEU A 697 48.49 -17.40 -22.97
CA LEU A 697 48.58 -17.83 -21.57
C LEU A 697 50.00 -17.70 -20.99
N ASP A 698 51.03 -18.14 -21.71
CA ASP A 698 52.43 -18.06 -21.27
C ASP A 698 52.92 -16.61 -21.13
N ILE A 699 52.56 -15.74 -22.08
CA ILE A 699 52.95 -14.33 -22.08
C ILE A 699 52.20 -13.54 -20.99
N ASN A 700 50.92 -13.82 -20.78
CA ASN A 700 50.12 -13.15 -19.77
C ASN A 700 50.51 -13.57 -18.35
N ASN A 701 50.83 -14.84 -18.11
CA ASN A 701 51.28 -15.35 -16.80
C ASN A 701 52.61 -14.73 -16.36
N LEU A 702 53.59 -14.58 -17.27
CA LEU A 702 54.88 -13.95 -16.95
C LEU A 702 54.76 -12.44 -16.69
N LYS A 703 53.83 -11.77 -17.38
CA LYS A 703 53.59 -10.33 -17.24
C LYS A 703 52.85 -10.00 -15.94
N THR A 704 51.79 -10.77 -15.62
CA THR A 704 51.05 -10.60 -14.36
C THR A 704 51.87 -10.94 -13.12
N LEU A 705 52.77 -11.92 -13.16
CA LEU A 705 53.62 -12.24 -12.00
C LEU A 705 54.60 -11.11 -11.65
N LYS A 706 55.17 -10.47 -12.69
CA LYS A 706 56.09 -9.34 -12.55
C LYS A 706 55.37 -8.11 -12.01
N ASP A 707 54.20 -7.80 -12.55
CA ASP A 707 53.38 -6.66 -12.12
C ASP A 707 52.83 -6.84 -10.69
N LYS A 708 52.40 -8.05 -10.32
CA LYS A 708 51.96 -8.37 -8.94
C LYS A 708 53.08 -8.18 -7.91
N THR A 709 54.32 -8.49 -8.27
CA THR A 709 55.47 -8.34 -7.36
C THR A 709 55.85 -6.87 -7.15
N GLU A 710 55.81 -6.04 -8.20
CA GLU A 710 56.06 -4.60 -8.07
C GLU A 710 54.95 -3.88 -7.29
N ILE A 711 53.68 -4.21 -7.56
CA ILE A 711 52.54 -3.65 -6.84
C ILE A 711 52.58 -4.05 -5.34
N SER A 712 52.90 -5.31 -5.04
CA SER A 712 53.04 -5.75 -3.65
C SER A 712 54.11 -4.97 -2.89
N LYS A 713 55.23 -4.59 -3.53
CA LYS A 713 56.27 -3.76 -2.90
C LYS A 713 55.75 -2.38 -2.50
N ILE A 714 54.89 -1.80 -3.33
CA ILE A 714 54.26 -0.49 -3.05
C ILE A 714 53.31 -0.60 -1.87
N TYR A 715 52.48 -1.65 -1.81
CA TYR A 715 51.60 -1.91 -0.67
C TYR A 715 52.37 -2.11 0.63
N ILE A 716 53.44 -2.90 0.59
CA ILE A 716 54.33 -3.10 1.75
C ILE A 716 54.93 -1.76 2.19
N ASN A 717 55.38 -0.93 1.26
CA ASN A 717 55.95 0.38 1.58
C ASN A 717 54.92 1.32 2.23
N ASN A 718 53.69 1.39 1.70
CA ASN A 718 52.62 2.22 2.25
C ASN A 718 52.22 1.75 3.66
N LEU A 719 52.06 0.44 3.86
CA LEU A 719 51.76 -0.14 5.17
C LEU A 719 52.87 0.16 6.20
N ASN A 720 54.14 0.08 5.79
CA ASN A 720 55.27 0.46 6.65
C ASN A 720 55.25 1.96 7.01
N GLN A 721 54.89 2.85 6.06
CA GLN A 721 54.77 4.28 6.34
C GLN A 721 53.68 4.57 7.36
N ILE A 722 52.51 3.95 7.21
CA ILE A 722 51.40 4.10 8.17
C ILE A 722 51.79 3.57 9.55
N LEU A 723 52.45 2.41 9.60
CA LEU A 723 52.93 1.84 10.84
C LEU A 723 53.90 2.79 11.56
N ASN A 724 54.81 3.42 10.80
CA ASN A 724 55.74 4.42 11.32
C ASN A 724 55.02 5.68 11.83
N LEU A 725 53.97 6.17 11.15
CA LEU A 725 53.16 7.29 11.64
C LEU A 725 52.52 6.96 12.99
N ILE A 726 51.93 5.77 13.12
CA ILE A 726 51.29 5.30 14.35
C ILE A 726 52.30 5.17 15.49
N ASP A 727 53.47 4.56 15.23
CA ASP A 727 54.50 4.30 16.23
C ASP A 727 55.30 5.54 16.61
N SER A 728 55.40 6.55 15.74
CA SER A 728 56.09 7.81 16.03
C SER A 728 55.21 8.84 16.77
N HIS A 729 53.88 8.68 16.73
CA HIS A 729 52.96 9.60 17.37
C HIS A 729 52.98 9.51 18.90
N THR A 730 52.91 10.66 19.58
CA THR A 730 52.74 10.75 21.03
C THR A 730 51.27 10.93 21.37
N TYR A 731 50.66 9.96 22.05
CA TYR A 731 49.24 9.98 22.38
C TYR A 731 49.02 10.63 23.76
N GLU A 732 48.38 11.79 23.76
CA GLU A 732 47.85 12.43 24.97
C GLU A 732 46.49 11.80 25.29
N LEU A 733 46.47 10.87 26.25
CA LEU A 733 45.27 10.12 26.62
C LEU A 733 44.85 10.49 28.04
N ASP A 734 43.69 11.12 28.19
CA ASP A 734 43.06 11.42 29.50
C ASP A 734 42.53 10.16 30.22
N GLY A 735 42.79 8.96 29.68
CA GLY A 735 42.41 7.67 30.22
C GLY A 735 42.13 6.62 29.13
N ARG A 736 42.26 5.33 29.49
CA ARG A 736 42.09 4.11 28.64
C ARG A 736 42.82 4.17 27.28
N GLY A 737 44.11 3.85 27.32
CA GLY A 737 44.93 3.47 26.16
C GLY A 737 45.44 2.04 26.27
N GLU A 738 45.91 1.48 25.16
CA GLU A 738 46.57 0.18 25.13
C GLU A 738 48.09 0.35 25.16
N LYS A 739 48.80 -0.47 25.93
CA LYS A 739 50.26 -0.40 26.07
C LYS A 739 50.96 -1.44 25.20
N ILE A 740 51.99 -1.01 24.49
CA ILE A 740 53.01 -1.92 23.91
C ILE A 740 54.37 -1.41 24.39
N GLY A 741 55.03 -2.18 25.25
CA GLY A 741 56.25 -1.74 25.94
C GLY A 741 55.97 -0.50 26.79
N GLU A 742 56.78 0.55 26.60
CA GLU A 742 56.63 1.83 27.31
C GLU A 742 55.67 2.81 26.61
N LYS A 743 55.21 2.51 25.38
CA LYS A 743 54.33 3.39 24.61
C LYS A 743 52.85 3.10 24.88
N ASN A 744 52.08 4.16 25.08
CA ASN A 744 50.61 4.13 25.13
C ASN A 744 50.05 4.51 23.77
N TYR A 745 49.09 3.73 23.27
CA TYR A 745 48.35 3.99 22.04
C TYR A 745 46.89 4.25 22.38
N SER A 746 46.22 5.09 21.58
CA SER A 746 44.75 5.07 21.60
C SER A 746 44.24 3.71 21.12
N ILE A 747 43.06 3.28 21.58
CA ILE A 747 42.47 1.97 21.19
C ILE A 747 42.36 1.83 19.65
N GLY A 748 42.11 2.93 18.93
CA GLY A 748 42.00 2.91 17.46
C GLY A 748 43.36 2.72 16.80
N ALA A 749 44.34 3.52 17.21
CA ALA A 749 45.71 3.38 16.72
C ALA A 749 46.27 1.98 16.99
N PHE A 750 46.01 1.41 18.17
CA PHE A 750 46.42 0.05 18.51
C PHE A 750 45.82 -1.02 17.58
N ARG A 751 44.53 -0.94 17.26
CA ARG A 751 43.87 -1.89 16.34
C ARG A 751 44.42 -1.78 14.92
N ILE A 752 44.50 -0.56 14.39
CA ILE A 752 45.05 -0.28 13.05
C ILE A 752 46.50 -0.82 12.97
N ARG A 753 47.32 -0.55 13.99
CA ARG A 753 48.68 -1.07 14.10
C ARG A 753 48.73 -2.59 13.98
N ASN A 754 47.86 -3.31 14.69
CA ASN A 754 47.86 -4.77 14.71
C ASN A 754 47.45 -5.36 13.35
N ILE A 755 46.42 -4.80 12.71
CA ILE A 755 45.99 -5.19 11.35
C ILE A 755 47.18 -5.07 10.37
N ILE A 756 47.86 -3.91 10.40
CA ILE A 756 48.99 -3.63 9.51
C ILE A 756 50.19 -4.54 9.83
N THR A 757 50.50 -4.75 11.12
CA THR A 757 51.61 -5.61 11.54
C THR A 757 51.40 -7.05 11.08
N MET A 758 50.17 -7.57 11.17
CA MET A 758 49.84 -8.91 10.68
C MET A 758 50.03 -9.02 9.17
N ALA A 759 49.58 -8.03 8.40
CA ALA A 759 49.76 -7.99 6.95
C ALA A 759 51.25 -7.95 6.55
N LEU A 760 52.05 -7.15 7.24
CA LEU A 760 53.50 -7.05 7.00
C LEU A 760 54.25 -8.32 7.42
N ALA A 761 53.84 -8.99 8.50
CA ALA A 761 54.43 -10.28 8.89
C ALA A 761 54.21 -11.35 7.82
N HIS A 762 53.01 -11.39 7.22
CA HIS A 762 52.71 -12.28 6.10
C HIS A 762 53.62 -11.98 4.89
N ALA A 763 53.86 -10.70 4.59
CA ALA A 763 54.75 -10.28 3.51
C ALA A 763 56.23 -10.63 3.76
N ASN A 764 56.71 -10.43 4.99
CA ASN A 764 58.08 -10.73 5.39
C ASN A 764 58.40 -12.23 5.34
N ALA A 765 57.38 -13.10 5.38
CA ALA A 765 57.51 -14.54 5.15
C ALA A 765 57.67 -14.91 3.66
N GLY A 766 57.78 -13.93 2.75
CA GLY A 766 57.96 -14.13 1.31
C GLY A 766 56.67 -14.11 0.50
N ASN A 767 55.50 -13.90 1.13
CA ASN A 767 54.22 -13.83 0.42
C ASN A 767 53.99 -12.44 -0.19
N ILE A 768 53.31 -12.40 -1.33
CA ILE A 768 52.85 -11.13 -1.91
C ILE A 768 51.58 -10.64 -1.20
N ILE A 769 51.46 -9.33 -1.02
CA ILE A 769 50.21 -8.68 -0.65
C ILE A 769 49.44 -8.42 -1.95
N SER A 770 48.38 -9.18 -2.18
CA SER A 770 47.49 -8.94 -3.33
C SER A 770 46.70 -7.64 -3.16
N HIS A 771 46.17 -7.11 -4.27
CA HIS A 771 45.29 -5.94 -4.25
C HIS A 771 44.07 -6.14 -3.35
N ASN A 772 43.44 -7.33 -3.39
CA ASN A 772 42.28 -7.64 -2.56
C ASN A 772 42.63 -7.63 -1.06
N GLN A 773 43.79 -8.18 -0.69
CA GLN A 773 44.27 -8.13 0.70
C GLN A 773 44.54 -6.69 1.14
N TYR A 774 45.23 -5.89 0.32
CA TYR A 774 45.46 -4.47 0.62
C TYR A 774 44.15 -3.67 0.71
N SER A 775 43.20 -3.91 -0.19
CA SER A 775 41.87 -3.28 -0.18
C SER A 775 41.06 -3.68 1.06
N SER A 776 41.12 -4.94 1.49
CA SER A 776 40.50 -5.39 2.75
C SER A 776 41.10 -4.67 3.95
N ILE A 777 42.43 -4.55 4.00
CA ILE A 777 43.13 -3.81 5.05
C ILE A 777 42.69 -2.34 5.05
N VAL A 778 42.63 -1.69 3.87
CA VAL A 778 42.14 -0.30 3.75
C VAL A 778 40.71 -0.18 4.29
N LYS A 779 39.80 -1.08 3.88
CA LYS A 779 38.39 -1.06 4.34
C LYS A 779 38.28 -1.24 5.85
N GLU A 780 39.03 -2.18 6.44
CA GLU A 780 39.05 -2.41 7.88
C GLU A 780 39.58 -1.19 8.64
N VAL A 781 40.68 -0.59 8.16
CA VAL A 781 41.25 0.64 8.74
C VAL A 781 40.28 1.81 8.61
N GLU A 782 39.65 2.01 7.45
CA GLU A 782 38.64 3.06 7.24
C GLU A 782 37.42 2.87 8.12
N PHE A 783 36.94 1.64 8.31
CA PHE A 783 35.82 1.35 9.19
C PHE A 783 36.14 1.69 10.66
N ASP A 784 37.35 1.34 11.12
CA ASP A 784 37.82 1.69 12.46
C ASP A 784 38.01 3.21 12.64
N LEU A 785 38.29 3.96 11.55
CA LEU A 785 38.39 5.42 11.55
C LEU A 785 37.03 6.13 11.43
N LEU A 786 36.10 5.61 10.64
CA LEU A 786 34.77 6.20 10.40
C LEU A 786 33.87 6.10 11.63
N LYS A 787 33.89 4.96 12.34
CA LYS A 787 33.20 4.80 13.64
C LYS A 787 33.62 5.82 14.69
N LYS A 788 34.75 6.51 14.48
CA LYS A 788 35.30 7.51 15.40
C LYS A 788 35.09 8.95 14.94
N ARG A 789 34.69 9.19 13.68
CA ARG A 789 34.31 10.52 13.18
C ARG A 789 32.89 10.93 13.58
N GLU A 790 32.00 9.99 13.87
CA GLU A 790 30.61 10.27 14.28
C GLU A 790 30.48 10.64 15.77
N VAL A 791 31.57 10.58 16.55
CA VAL A 791 31.56 10.83 17.99
C VAL A 791 32.25 12.15 18.33
N ASP A 792 31.79 13.25 17.73
CA ASP A 792 32.05 14.62 18.20
C ASP A 792 30.84 15.24 18.93
N ALA A 793 29.72 14.50 19.04
CA ALA A 793 28.59 14.87 19.89
C ALA A 793 28.52 13.91 21.08
N GLY A 794 28.88 14.42 22.27
CA GLY A 794 29.08 13.64 23.49
C GLY A 794 28.01 12.60 23.77
N PHE A 795 28.39 11.33 23.73
CA PHE A 795 27.60 10.20 24.22
C PHE A 795 28.52 9.18 24.92
N PHE A 796 28.32 9.03 26.24
CA PHE A 796 28.88 8.07 27.21
C PHE A 796 30.32 7.54 27.03
N GLY A 797 31.26 8.16 27.78
CA GLY A 797 32.39 7.44 28.41
C GLY A 797 33.67 7.22 27.60
N GLN A 798 33.79 7.77 26.39
CA GLN A 798 35.06 7.82 25.65
C GLN A 798 35.62 9.24 25.76
N GLY A 799 36.81 9.39 26.38
CA GLY A 799 37.44 10.69 26.61
C GLY A 799 37.64 11.50 25.32
N LYS A 800 37.75 12.82 25.43
CA LYS A 800 37.97 13.72 24.29
C LYS A 800 39.23 13.27 23.52
N ILE A 801 39.11 13.01 22.22
CA ILE A 801 40.26 12.70 21.38
C ILE A 801 41.03 13.99 21.15
N HIS A 802 42.32 14.01 21.50
CA HIS A 802 43.16 15.19 21.29
C HIS A 802 43.33 15.49 19.79
N LYS A 803 43.42 16.77 19.42
CA LYS A 803 43.52 17.24 18.03
C LYS A 803 44.70 16.60 17.29
N SER A 804 45.81 16.33 17.98
CA SER A 804 46.98 15.65 17.42
C SER A 804 46.65 14.23 16.91
N THR A 805 45.81 13.48 17.63
CA THR A 805 45.38 12.13 17.22
C THR A 805 44.40 12.17 16.04
N VAL A 806 43.55 13.21 15.96
CA VAL A 806 42.69 13.43 14.78
C VAL A 806 43.53 13.70 13.53
N ASN A 807 44.58 14.53 13.65
CA ASN A 807 45.51 14.80 12.55
C ASN A 807 46.24 13.52 12.11
N LEU A 808 46.72 12.70 13.05
CA LEU A 808 47.31 11.39 12.74
C LEU A 808 46.34 10.54 11.90
N TYR A 809 45.07 10.45 12.27
CA TYR A 809 44.09 9.66 11.51
C TYR A 809 43.84 10.20 10.10
N GLN A 810 43.89 11.52 9.92
CA GLN A 810 43.82 12.12 8.58
C GLN A 810 45.07 11.79 7.75
N GLU A 811 46.26 11.82 8.35
CA GLU A 811 47.52 11.41 7.70
C GLU A 811 47.48 9.93 7.30
N ILE A 812 46.98 9.04 8.17
CA ILE A 812 46.79 7.61 7.87
C ILE A 812 45.88 7.44 6.65
N ILE A 813 44.74 8.14 6.61
CA ILE A 813 43.84 8.11 5.45
C ILE A 813 44.60 8.56 4.21
N GLN A 814 45.30 9.70 4.25
CA GLN A 814 46.07 10.18 3.10
C GLN A 814 47.15 9.19 2.63
N SER A 815 47.78 8.47 3.56
CA SER A 815 48.78 7.44 3.26
C SER A 815 48.21 6.11 2.74
N LEU A 816 46.93 5.81 2.98
CA LEU A 816 46.26 4.65 2.37
C LEU A 816 45.98 4.86 0.88
N TYR A 817 45.80 6.12 0.45
CA TYR A 817 45.33 6.52 -0.87
C TYR A 817 46.36 6.91 -1.96
N PRO A 818 47.70 6.91 -1.81
CA PRO A 818 48.58 7.10 -2.94
C PRO A 818 48.62 5.81 -3.78
N MET A 819 47.67 5.68 -4.71
CA MET A 819 47.83 4.81 -5.87
C MET A 819 48.88 5.42 -6.80
N VAL A 820 49.80 4.58 -7.24
CA VAL A 820 50.92 4.86 -8.15
C VAL A 820 50.47 5.73 -9.33
N LYS A 821 50.83 7.02 -9.32
CA LYS A 821 50.73 7.88 -10.51
C LYS A 821 51.87 7.56 -11.49
N SER A 822 51.96 6.33 -11.99
CA SER A 822 52.76 6.02 -13.18
C SER A 822 51.81 5.77 -14.35
N GLU A 823 52.05 6.46 -15.47
CA GLU A 823 51.16 6.50 -16.65
C GLU A 823 50.78 5.11 -17.21
N LYS A 824 51.54 4.05 -16.89
CA LYS A 824 51.23 2.68 -17.32
C LYS A 824 50.18 1.95 -16.49
N SER A 825 49.88 2.42 -15.27
CA SER A 825 48.88 1.80 -14.37
C SER A 825 47.52 2.52 -14.37
N ALA A 826 47.41 3.68 -15.02
CA ALA A 826 46.17 4.43 -15.16
C ALA A 826 45.05 3.65 -15.89
N ASN A 827 45.41 2.75 -16.83
CA ASN A 827 44.43 1.95 -17.56
C ASN A 827 43.80 0.82 -16.73
N LEU A 828 44.46 0.34 -15.67
CA LEU A 828 43.91 -0.67 -14.74
C LEU A 828 43.15 -0.02 -13.57
N VAL A 829 43.44 1.25 -13.27
CA VAL A 829 42.79 2.01 -12.19
C VAL A 829 41.47 2.64 -12.62
N ASN A 830 41.27 2.91 -13.92
CA ASN A 830 39.99 3.41 -14.45
C ASN A 830 38.84 2.39 -14.28
N GLU A 831 39.11 1.08 -14.30
CA GLU A 831 38.09 0.05 -14.04
C GLU A 831 37.70 -0.06 -12.56
N ALA A 832 38.55 0.39 -11.62
CA ALA A 832 38.25 0.38 -10.18
C ALA A 832 37.55 1.65 -9.69
N ASN A 833 37.77 2.80 -10.34
CA ASN A 833 37.17 4.07 -9.95
C ASN A 833 35.68 4.19 -10.30
N GLU A 834 35.18 3.46 -11.30
CA GLU A 834 33.75 3.45 -11.64
C GLU A 834 32.87 2.76 -10.57
N SER A 835 33.45 1.87 -9.76
CA SER A 835 32.75 1.25 -8.61
C SER A 835 32.69 2.15 -7.37
N TYR A 836 33.50 3.20 -7.26
CA TYR A 836 33.61 4.01 -6.03
C TYR A 836 32.95 5.40 -6.14
N ILE A 837 32.79 5.93 -7.36
CA ILE A 837 32.14 7.24 -7.58
C ILE A 837 30.63 7.21 -7.28
N PHE A 838 30.00 6.03 -7.20
CA PHE A 838 28.55 5.93 -6.93
C PHE A 838 28.13 6.02 -5.45
N SER A 839 29.05 6.08 -4.48
CA SER A 839 28.67 6.13 -3.04
C SER A 839 28.88 7.46 -2.31
N LYS A 840 29.41 8.53 -2.93
CA LYS A 840 29.46 9.87 -2.30
C LYS A 840 29.33 11.03 -3.30
N GLY A 841 28.12 11.55 -3.43
CA GLY A 841 27.88 12.89 -3.95
C GLY A 841 28.12 13.94 -2.87
N LEU A 842 29.39 14.25 -2.57
CA LEU A 842 29.79 15.48 -1.85
C LEU A 842 31.16 15.90 -2.36
N GLY A 843 31.17 16.83 -3.31
CA GLY A 843 32.38 17.59 -3.65
C GLY A 843 32.79 18.49 -2.47
N PRO A 844 34.08 18.87 -2.36
CA PRO A 844 34.53 19.80 -1.34
C PRO A 844 34.01 21.21 -1.66
N GLN A 845 33.12 21.73 -0.82
CA GLN A 845 32.99 23.18 -0.66
C GLN A 845 34.10 23.66 0.27
N ILE A 846 34.88 24.63 -0.21
CA ILE A 846 35.69 25.52 0.62
C ILE A 846 34.76 26.50 1.31
#